data_AF-A0A2E7UP67-F1
#
_entry.id   AF-A0A2E7UP67-F1
#
_cell.length_a   1.000
_cell.length_b   1.000
_cell.length_c   1.000
_cell.angle_alpha   90.00
_cell.angle_beta   90.00
_cell.angle_gamma   90.00
#
_symmetry.space_group_name_H-M   'P 1'
#
loop_
_entity.id
_entity.type
_entity.pdbx_description
1 polymer ?
#
loop_
_entity_poly.entity_id
_entity_poly.type
_entity_poly.pdbx_seq_one_letter_code
_entity_poly.pdbx_strand_id
1 'polypeptide(L)'
;MQGTTKTILLCGWVCAVACSDSTAPDESKTTELEAEDDTQDGDGSGDIDEDGDGDGDGFAADEDCDDTRADVNPSAVEVCDGIDNDCDGAIDPSSSADASEWFFDGDGDGFGHAAISERSCTPPVDHVDNSDDCDDTDAEVHPEATEVCDAGDTDEDCNGFADDDDSGVDATTTTRWHIDGDGDGFGDEADAGSLFCDDPSTASTDYVTDTSDCNDSDEAINPAATEVCDASDIDEDCSGLADDEDPGADIAATGTEYYLDADSDGYGDSRIPASVYCDDPSTASTDYVTDATDCDDSDDAVHPGATELCNGVDDDCDATTIEAGTVSFVDSTGVTDLTSRWRAGTSRSAVTWSASSDGTLFVCADTWYVNVSIDGYDVDVEGVDGSALCILDGAEDGSVLSVIDATASVSDVTIQRGSDAYGGGIYVESSTLTGSDITIINNAADVDGGGIYAADSSALDLSDCTVDSNTASNDGGGLMTLEGSTTDIHNCSITSNVSGRYGGGIYYADTTGAQTIESSDISGNIAVSYGGGIECVSVSSPLTITDSTLDTNAASNYYGGAIEADDCALVMDTVSLDGNSAIRGGAIYTDSDFEAVDVDITNSSVSFAGGGLYLSLSSGESCTMSGGSIEDNSASSYGGGVYATLSGTATYDVASTDFSGNSPYSVRIAGVGNYTYGAAASFACDSAGCR
;
A
#
# COMPACT_ATOMS: atom_id res chain seq x y z
N MET A 1 2.53 23.71 44.68
CA MET A 1 1.38 24.00 45.56
C MET A 1 1.01 22.69 46.23
N GLN A 2 1.64 22.31 47.34
CA GLN A 2 1.11 22.40 48.71
C GLN A 2 -0.42 22.53 48.82
N GLY A 3 -1.05 21.54 49.45
CA GLY A 3 -2.44 21.53 49.88
C GLY A 3 -2.80 20.29 50.70
N THR A 4 -2.25 20.18 51.91
CA THR A 4 -2.66 19.24 52.96
C THR A 4 -3.66 19.90 53.90
N THR A 5 -4.73 19.19 54.33
CA THR A 5 -5.32 19.18 55.71
C THR A 5 -6.50 18.20 55.74
N LYS A 6 -6.48 17.06 56.46
CA LYS A 6 -6.62 16.79 57.92
C LYS A 6 -8.03 16.93 58.52
N THR A 7 -8.61 15.76 58.83
CA THR A 7 -9.09 15.26 60.16
C THR A 7 -10.18 16.02 60.92
N ILE A 8 -11.18 15.26 61.41
CA ILE A 8 -11.73 15.14 62.79
C ILE A 8 -13.07 14.39 62.65
N LEU A 9 -13.62 13.56 63.55
CA LEU A 9 -13.29 12.83 64.78
C LEU A 9 -14.67 12.52 65.42
N LEU A 10 -14.75 11.42 66.18
CA LEU A 10 -15.72 11.09 67.26
C LEU A 10 -16.91 10.19 66.85
N CYS A 11 -17.06 8.94 67.31
CA CYS A 11 -16.89 8.29 68.63
C CYS A 11 -18.19 8.24 69.46
N GLY A 12 -18.51 7.05 69.96
CA GLY A 12 -19.38 6.82 71.10
C GLY A 12 -20.18 5.51 70.93
N TRP A 13 -19.72 4.37 71.47
CA TRP A 13 -19.95 3.91 72.85
C TRP A 13 -21.39 3.45 73.11
N VAL A 14 -21.71 2.38 73.84
CA VAL A 14 -21.06 1.25 74.54
C VAL A 14 -22.13 0.79 75.55
N CYS A 15 -22.18 -0.51 75.87
CA CYS A 15 -22.75 -1.10 77.08
C CYS A 15 -24.30 -1.07 77.23
N ALA A 16 -24.96 -2.01 77.89
CA ALA A 16 -24.54 -3.23 78.58
C ALA A 16 -25.77 -3.86 79.26
N VAL A 17 -25.71 -5.19 79.39
CA VAL A 17 -25.93 -5.93 80.65
C VAL A 17 -27.35 -5.95 81.24
N ALA A 18 -27.90 -7.17 81.24
CA ALA A 18 -28.18 -8.04 82.41
C ALA A 18 -29.58 -8.65 82.25
N CYS A 19 -29.73 -9.96 82.10
CA CYS A 19 -29.38 -11.04 83.03
C CYS A 19 -30.34 -11.13 84.22
N SER A 20 -30.72 -12.39 84.49
CA SER A 20 -31.36 -12.91 85.70
C SER A 20 -32.87 -12.66 85.79
N ASP A 21 -33.69 -13.59 86.25
CA ASP A 21 -33.40 -14.88 86.84
C ASP A 21 -34.68 -15.71 86.86
N SER A 22 -34.47 -17.02 86.89
CA SER A 22 -35.25 -18.08 87.54
C SER A 22 -36.69 -17.80 88.01
N THR A 23 -37.56 -18.78 87.79
CA THR A 23 -37.91 -19.76 88.84
C THR A 23 -38.93 -20.78 88.32
N ALA A 24 -38.50 -22.03 88.19
CA ALA A 24 -39.37 -23.19 88.44
C ALA A 24 -39.72 -23.18 89.96
N PRO A 25 -40.83 -23.78 90.46
CA PRO A 25 -41.01 -25.23 90.35
C PRO A 25 -42.45 -25.79 90.50
N ASP A 26 -42.51 -27.12 90.43
CA ASP A 26 -43.26 -28.04 91.29
C ASP A 26 -44.80 -28.16 91.25
N GLU A 27 -45.19 -29.36 90.83
CA GLU A 27 -46.03 -30.33 91.55
C GLU A 27 -47.40 -29.92 92.11
N SER A 28 -48.43 -30.64 91.67
CA SER A 28 -49.06 -31.75 92.44
C SER A 28 -50.40 -32.11 91.78
N LYS A 29 -50.56 -33.35 91.29
CA LYS A 29 -51.18 -34.49 92.01
C LYS A 29 -52.48 -34.13 92.72
N THR A 30 -53.58 -34.80 92.35
CA THR A 30 -54.32 -35.78 93.19
C THR A 30 -55.63 -36.18 92.48
N THR A 31 -55.76 -37.44 92.05
CA THR A 31 -56.56 -38.56 92.64
C THR A 31 -58.04 -38.51 92.27
N GLU A 32 -58.55 -39.43 91.46
CA GLU A 32 -58.94 -40.83 91.76
C GLU A 32 -60.38 -40.96 92.28
N LEU A 33 -61.07 -41.97 91.73
CA LEU A 33 -62.17 -42.77 92.29
C LEU A 33 -63.56 -42.13 92.28
N GLU A 34 -64.44 -42.57 91.37
CA GLU A 34 -65.27 -43.79 91.41
C GLU A 34 -66.54 -43.65 92.27
N ALA A 35 -67.62 -44.17 91.69
CA ALA A 35 -68.91 -44.57 92.27
C ALA A 35 -70.02 -43.50 92.37
N GLU A 36 -70.94 -43.57 91.41
CA GLU A 36 -72.36 -43.55 91.73
C GLU A 36 -72.75 -44.91 92.35
N ASP A 37 -73.30 -44.89 93.57
CA ASP A 37 -74.25 -45.90 94.07
C ASP A 37 -74.85 -45.41 95.40
N ASP A 38 -76.07 -44.85 95.35
CA ASP A 38 -77.15 -45.02 96.34
C ASP A 38 -78.35 -44.20 95.80
N THR A 39 -79.44 -44.76 95.31
CA THR A 39 -80.38 -45.54 96.11
C THR A 39 -81.44 -46.13 95.18
N GLN A 40 -81.60 -47.45 95.20
CA GLN A 40 -82.84 -48.10 94.80
C GLN A 40 -83.18 -49.12 95.88
N ASP A 41 -84.08 -48.78 96.80
CA ASP A 41 -85.12 -49.65 97.35
C ASP A 41 -85.81 -49.08 98.60
N GLY A 42 -87.07 -49.47 98.78
CA GLY A 42 -87.90 -49.14 99.94
C GLY A 42 -89.29 -48.67 99.49
N ASP A 43 -90.07 -49.51 98.80
CA ASP A 43 -91.04 -50.40 99.45
C ASP A 43 -92.00 -49.69 100.43
N GLY A 44 -93.31 -49.92 100.22
CA GLY A 44 -94.25 -49.88 101.34
C GLY A 44 -95.08 -48.61 101.52
N SER A 45 -96.21 -48.64 100.81
CA SER A 45 -97.54 -48.39 101.37
C SER A 45 -97.90 -46.98 101.85
N GLY A 46 -98.67 -46.32 101.00
CA GLY A 46 -100.04 -45.94 101.34
C GLY A 46 -100.20 -44.60 102.02
N ASP A 47 -100.48 -43.58 101.22
CA ASP A 47 -101.73 -42.84 101.35
C ASP A 47 -102.19 -42.42 99.94
N ILE A 48 -103.45 -42.71 99.66
CA ILE A 48 -104.15 -42.41 98.42
C ILE A 48 -104.30 -40.88 98.29
N ASP A 49 -103.59 -40.30 97.32
CA ASP A 49 -103.79 -38.92 96.85
C ASP A 49 -105.03 -38.86 95.95
N GLU A 50 -105.87 -37.85 96.16
CA GLU A 50 -107.13 -37.67 95.43
C GLU A 50 -107.07 -36.51 94.41
N ASP A 51 -105.89 -36.08 93.93
CA ASP A 51 -105.75 -35.00 92.93
C ASP A 51 -105.14 -35.33 91.54
N GLY A 52 -104.23 -36.31 91.39
CA GLY A 52 -103.85 -36.90 90.09
C GLY A 52 -102.71 -36.26 89.29
N ASP A 53 -101.75 -35.61 89.96
CA ASP A 53 -100.47 -35.07 89.42
C ASP A 53 -99.31 -35.96 89.95
N GLY A 54 -98.57 -36.62 89.06
CA GLY A 54 -97.64 -37.71 89.41
C GLY A 54 -96.27 -37.27 89.95
N ASP A 55 -95.79 -36.10 89.56
CA ASP A 55 -94.46 -35.57 89.92
C ASP A 55 -94.48 -34.20 90.60
N GLY A 56 -95.66 -33.57 90.70
CA GLY A 56 -95.90 -32.34 91.43
C GLY A 56 -95.44 -31.08 90.70
N ASP A 57 -95.24 -31.14 89.38
CA ASP A 57 -94.84 -29.98 88.57
C ASP A 57 -96.02 -29.03 88.23
N GLY A 58 -97.25 -29.49 88.52
CA GLY A 58 -98.48 -28.74 88.37
C GLY A 58 -99.21 -28.98 87.05
N PHE A 59 -98.72 -29.89 86.19
CA PHE A 59 -99.45 -30.45 85.05
C PHE A 59 -100.05 -31.81 85.43
N ALA A 60 -101.23 -32.12 84.90
CA ALA A 60 -101.86 -33.41 85.14
C ALA A 60 -101.45 -34.40 84.05
N ALA A 61 -101.54 -35.70 84.34
CA ALA A 61 -101.15 -36.80 83.46
C ALA A 61 -101.73 -36.79 82.02
N ASP A 62 -102.75 -35.98 81.72
CA ASP A 62 -103.31 -35.82 80.38
C ASP A 62 -102.72 -34.65 79.57
N GLU A 63 -101.93 -33.78 80.20
CA GLU A 63 -101.21 -32.65 79.59
C GLU A 63 -99.68 -32.81 79.64
N ASP A 64 -99.18 -33.64 80.55
CA ASP A 64 -97.76 -33.98 80.69
C ASP A 64 -97.39 -35.25 79.87
N CYS A 65 -96.38 -35.14 78.99
CA CYS A 65 -95.94 -36.27 78.17
C CYS A 65 -95.11 -37.31 78.96
N ASP A 66 -94.59 -36.95 80.14
CA ASP A 66 -94.02 -37.88 81.11
C ASP A 66 -94.33 -37.40 82.55
N ASP A 67 -95.52 -37.76 83.05
CA ASP A 67 -96.07 -37.52 84.40
C ASP A 67 -95.23 -38.12 85.56
N THR A 68 -93.97 -38.46 85.30
CA THR A 68 -92.95 -38.87 86.27
C THR A 68 -91.71 -37.96 86.30
N ARG A 69 -91.64 -36.92 85.44
CA ARG A 69 -90.48 -36.04 85.24
C ARG A 69 -90.86 -34.56 85.20
N ALA A 70 -90.64 -33.88 86.32
CA ALA A 70 -90.93 -32.45 86.45
C ALA A 70 -90.12 -31.50 85.52
N ASP A 71 -89.13 -32.02 84.79
CA ASP A 71 -88.36 -31.29 83.77
C ASP A 71 -88.85 -31.53 82.34
N VAL A 72 -89.85 -32.40 82.16
CA VAL A 72 -90.50 -32.71 80.89
C VAL A 72 -91.95 -32.30 81.02
N ASN A 73 -92.29 -31.12 80.51
CA ASN A 73 -93.66 -30.61 80.56
C ASN A 73 -93.86 -29.52 79.51
N PRO A 74 -95.11 -29.15 79.16
CA PRO A 74 -95.41 -28.15 78.12
C PRO A 74 -94.76 -26.76 78.26
N SER A 75 -94.05 -26.48 79.35
CA SER A 75 -93.35 -25.21 79.61
C SER A 75 -91.85 -25.37 79.81
N ALA A 76 -91.28 -26.56 79.63
CA ALA A 76 -89.84 -26.76 79.67
C ALA A 76 -89.15 -26.09 78.46
N VAL A 77 -87.82 -26.02 78.49
CA VAL A 77 -87.02 -25.49 77.38
C VAL A 77 -86.29 -26.66 76.76
N GLU A 78 -86.38 -26.76 75.43
CA GLU A 78 -85.60 -27.70 74.64
C GLU A 78 -84.08 -27.52 74.83
N VAL A 79 -83.42 -28.62 75.16
CA VAL A 79 -81.96 -28.77 75.23
C VAL A 79 -81.58 -30.01 74.41
N CYS A 80 -80.36 -30.05 73.88
CA CYS A 80 -79.89 -31.14 73.02
C CYS A 80 -79.62 -32.44 73.83
N ASP A 81 -80.65 -33.06 74.41
CA ASP A 81 -80.55 -34.25 75.27
C ASP A 81 -81.29 -35.49 74.75
N GLY A 82 -81.96 -35.38 73.59
CA GLY A 82 -82.67 -36.46 72.94
C GLY A 82 -84.07 -36.71 73.48
N ILE A 83 -84.59 -35.83 74.33
CA ILE A 83 -85.93 -35.86 74.90
C ILE A 83 -86.74 -34.66 74.34
N ASP A 84 -88.05 -34.83 74.22
CA ASP A 84 -88.99 -33.75 73.89
C ASP A 84 -89.40 -33.12 75.22
N ASN A 85 -88.63 -32.12 75.65
CA ASN A 85 -88.70 -31.57 76.99
C ASN A 85 -89.97 -30.74 77.14
N ASP A 86 -90.36 -30.00 76.11
CA ASP A 86 -91.55 -29.15 76.10
C ASP A 86 -92.82 -29.83 75.57
N CYS A 87 -92.76 -31.14 75.34
CA CYS A 87 -93.87 -32.00 74.92
C CYS A 87 -94.60 -31.50 73.65
N ASP A 88 -93.94 -30.74 72.77
CA ASP A 88 -94.52 -30.19 71.54
C ASP A 88 -94.41 -31.15 70.33
N GLY A 89 -93.63 -32.22 70.48
CA GLY A 89 -93.36 -33.25 69.48
C GLY A 89 -92.03 -33.08 68.73
N ALA A 90 -91.22 -32.06 69.01
CA ALA A 90 -89.90 -31.84 68.42
C ALA A 90 -88.78 -32.17 69.41
N ILE A 91 -88.04 -33.25 69.13
CA ILE A 91 -86.84 -33.61 69.89
C ILE A 91 -85.64 -32.82 69.34
N ASP A 92 -84.94 -32.08 70.19
CA ASP A 92 -83.69 -31.37 69.90
C ASP A 92 -83.69 -30.49 68.63
N PRO A 93 -84.62 -29.52 68.47
CA PRO A 93 -84.61 -28.63 67.30
C PRO A 93 -83.35 -27.74 67.27
N SER A 94 -83.02 -27.16 66.11
CA SER A 94 -81.91 -26.19 66.01
C SER A 94 -82.10 -24.91 66.84
N SER A 95 -83.28 -24.73 67.43
CA SER A 95 -83.58 -23.70 68.43
C SER A 95 -83.20 -24.08 69.86
N SER A 96 -82.74 -25.31 70.13
CA SER A 96 -82.26 -25.75 71.44
C SER A 96 -81.21 -24.78 71.99
N ALA A 97 -81.25 -24.59 73.31
CA ALA A 97 -80.47 -23.55 73.98
C ALA A 97 -78.95 -23.75 73.83
N ASP A 98 -78.51 -24.99 73.63
CA ASP A 98 -77.11 -25.44 73.60
C ASP A 98 -76.66 -25.98 72.23
N ALA A 99 -77.38 -25.69 71.14
CA ALA A 99 -76.93 -26.02 69.79
C ALA A 99 -75.67 -25.21 69.39
N SER A 100 -74.59 -25.91 69.01
CA SER A 100 -73.33 -25.33 68.52
C SER A 100 -73.48 -24.75 67.11
N GLU A 101 -72.64 -23.78 66.78
CA GLU A 101 -72.46 -23.26 65.42
C GLU A 101 -71.37 -24.07 64.72
N TRP A 102 -71.64 -24.48 63.49
CA TRP A 102 -70.74 -25.27 62.63
C TRP A 102 -70.54 -24.51 61.32
N PHE A 103 -69.33 -24.55 60.76
CA PHE A 103 -68.94 -23.82 59.55
C PHE A 103 -68.73 -24.79 58.40
N PHE A 104 -69.26 -24.48 57.22
CA PHE A 104 -69.12 -25.33 56.04
C PHE A 104 -67.63 -25.45 55.66
N ASP A 105 -67.23 -26.67 55.35
CA ASP A 105 -65.90 -27.08 54.88
C ASP A 105 -66.11 -27.62 53.45
N GLY A 106 -65.92 -26.74 52.47
CA GLY A 106 -66.34 -26.93 51.08
C GLY A 106 -65.38 -27.77 50.25
N ASP A 107 -64.10 -27.76 50.58
CA ASP A 107 -63.03 -28.50 49.89
C ASP A 107 -62.51 -29.72 50.67
N GLY A 108 -62.87 -29.85 51.95
CA GLY A 108 -62.61 -31.01 52.79
C GLY A 108 -61.24 -31.01 53.46
N ASP A 109 -60.62 -29.85 53.63
CA ASP A 109 -59.30 -29.70 54.26
C ASP A 109 -59.36 -29.71 55.81
N GLY A 110 -60.57 -29.57 56.38
CA GLY A 110 -60.83 -29.56 57.82
C GLY A 110 -60.91 -28.17 58.44
N PHE A 111 -60.82 -27.10 57.66
CA PHE A 111 -61.07 -25.73 58.04
C PHE A 111 -62.41 -25.25 57.48
N GLY A 112 -63.09 -24.40 58.23
CA GLY A 112 -64.44 -23.94 57.87
C GLY A 112 -64.43 -22.47 57.53
N HIS A 113 -65.30 -22.04 56.61
CA HIS A 113 -65.38 -20.64 56.23
C HIS A 113 -66.42 -19.84 57.04
N ALA A 114 -65.99 -18.74 57.65
CA ALA A 114 -66.78 -17.94 58.59
C ALA A 114 -68.13 -17.41 58.04
N ALA A 115 -68.28 -17.29 56.72
CA ALA A 115 -69.50 -16.77 56.11
C ALA A 115 -70.62 -17.80 55.91
N ILE A 116 -70.34 -19.10 56.08
CA ILE A 116 -71.29 -20.18 55.85
C ILE A 116 -71.40 -21.00 57.13
N SER A 117 -72.31 -20.61 58.03
CA SER A 117 -72.54 -21.30 59.30
C SER A 117 -73.98 -21.77 59.49
N GLU A 118 -74.14 -22.88 60.21
CA GLU A 118 -75.43 -23.43 60.64
C GLU A 118 -75.39 -23.84 62.12
N ARG A 119 -76.49 -23.61 62.86
CA ARG A 119 -76.62 -24.12 64.24
C ARG A 119 -77.25 -25.50 64.28
N SER A 120 -76.63 -26.43 64.97
CA SER A 120 -77.14 -27.80 65.15
C SER A 120 -76.55 -28.47 66.39
N CYS A 121 -77.32 -29.34 67.03
CA CYS A 121 -76.87 -30.15 68.17
C CYS A 121 -75.80 -31.19 67.77
N THR A 122 -75.78 -31.61 66.52
CA THR A 122 -74.76 -32.51 65.94
C THR A 122 -74.17 -31.87 64.69
N PRO A 123 -72.87 -32.08 64.38
CA PRO A 123 -72.25 -31.52 63.18
C PRO A 123 -73.08 -31.85 61.94
N PRO A 124 -73.54 -30.84 61.19
CA PRO A 124 -74.06 -31.04 59.85
C PRO A 124 -73.01 -31.71 58.97
N VAL A 125 -73.46 -32.32 57.87
CA VAL A 125 -72.53 -32.90 56.89
C VAL A 125 -71.66 -31.79 56.30
N ASP A 126 -70.36 -32.07 56.13
CA ASP A 126 -69.40 -31.14 55.54
C ASP A 126 -69.28 -29.81 56.33
N HIS A 127 -69.34 -29.88 57.67
CA HIS A 127 -69.07 -28.71 58.53
C HIS A 127 -68.11 -29.05 59.67
N VAL A 128 -67.27 -28.10 60.05
CA VAL A 128 -66.28 -28.17 61.14
C VAL A 128 -66.55 -27.11 62.22
N ASP A 129 -65.82 -27.17 63.34
CA ASP A 129 -66.00 -26.31 64.52
C ASP A 129 -65.08 -25.07 64.54
N ASN A 130 -64.33 -24.82 63.47
CA ASN A 130 -63.50 -23.63 63.28
C ASN A 130 -63.96 -22.80 62.07
N SER A 131 -63.53 -21.54 62.01
CA SER A 131 -63.92 -20.58 60.96
C SER A 131 -62.70 -19.96 60.28
N ASP A 132 -61.60 -20.70 60.19
CA ASP A 132 -60.26 -20.14 59.92
C ASP A 132 -59.85 -20.21 58.45
N ASP A 133 -60.68 -20.80 57.58
CA ASP A 133 -60.44 -20.89 56.14
C ASP A 133 -60.77 -19.56 55.41
N CYS A 134 -59.85 -19.09 54.56
CA CYS A 134 -60.00 -17.90 53.74
C CYS A 134 -60.46 -18.19 52.29
N ASP A 135 -60.37 -19.43 51.79
CA ASP A 135 -60.93 -19.88 50.52
C ASP A 135 -61.47 -21.33 50.59
N ASP A 136 -62.75 -21.44 50.95
CA ASP A 136 -63.59 -22.65 51.06
C ASP A 136 -63.77 -23.47 49.75
N THR A 137 -62.96 -23.17 48.73
CA THR A 137 -62.94 -23.84 47.45
C THR A 137 -61.58 -24.43 47.08
N ASP A 138 -60.53 -24.18 47.86
CA ASP A 138 -59.16 -24.63 47.61
C ASP A 138 -58.47 -25.20 48.86
N ALA A 139 -58.36 -26.53 48.90
CA ALA A 139 -57.73 -27.26 50.02
C ALA A 139 -56.22 -27.01 50.19
N GLU A 140 -55.58 -26.24 49.32
CA GLU A 140 -54.19 -25.76 49.49
C GLU A 140 -54.13 -24.38 50.18
N VAL A 141 -55.26 -23.72 50.42
CA VAL A 141 -55.38 -22.39 51.04
C VAL A 141 -56.02 -22.52 52.42
N HIS A 142 -55.19 -22.56 53.45
CA HIS A 142 -55.63 -22.71 54.83
C HIS A 142 -54.54 -22.30 55.82
N PRO A 143 -54.86 -22.01 57.10
CA PRO A 143 -53.91 -21.53 58.11
C PRO A 143 -52.65 -22.38 58.41
N GLU A 144 -52.58 -23.59 57.85
CA GLU A 144 -51.43 -24.50 58.00
C GLU A 144 -50.70 -24.75 56.68
N ALA A 145 -51.10 -24.10 55.58
CA ALA A 145 -50.41 -24.16 54.30
C ALA A 145 -49.04 -23.49 54.38
N THR A 146 -48.19 -23.74 53.39
CA THR A 146 -46.91 -23.05 53.25
C THR A 146 -47.06 -22.09 52.10
N GLU A 147 -46.83 -20.82 52.38
CA GLU A 147 -46.79 -19.77 51.37
C GLU A 147 -45.74 -20.07 50.29
N VAL A 148 -46.12 -19.96 49.02
CA VAL A 148 -45.27 -20.26 47.87
C VAL A 148 -45.29 -19.11 46.87
N CYS A 149 -44.18 -18.91 46.16
CA CYS A 149 -44.16 -17.89 45.11
C CYS A 149 -45.13 -18.25 43.98
N ASP A 150 -46.08 -17.37 43.74
CA ASP A 150 -47.21 -17.56 42.85
C ASP A 150 -47.46 -16.26 42.01
N ALA A 151 -48.19 -16.35 40.90
CA ALA A 151 -48.49 -15.16 40.08
C ALA A 151 -49.78 -14.45 40.50
N GLY A 152 -50.52 -15.04 41.44
CA GLY A 152 -51.81 -14.58 41.94
C GLY A 152 -51.75 -13.74 43.21
N ASP A 153 -50.58 -13.62 43.86
CA ASP A 153 -50.44 -13.09 45.21
C ASP A 153 -51.44 -13.79 46.17
N THR A 154 -51.53 -15.12 46.09
CA THR A 154 -52.48 -15.91 46.89
C THR A 154 -51.92 -16.09 48.29
N ASP A 155 -52.64 -15.59 49.31
CA ASP A 155 -52.33 -15.80 50.73
C ASP A 155 -52.71 -17.24 51.11
N GLU A 156 -51.79 -18.19 50.92
CA GLU A 156 -52.09 -19.61 51.09
C GLU A 156 -52.25 -19.99 52.55
N ASP A 157 -51.49 -19.37 53.46
CA ASP A 157 -51.59 -19.65 54.89
C ASP A 157 -52.61 -18.75 55.64
N CYS A 158 -53.43 -18.02 54.89
CA CYS A 158 -54.50 -17.14 55.38
C CYS A 158 -54.06 -16.16 56.48
N ASN A 159 -52.79 -15.75 56.50
CA ASN A 159 -52.23 -14.86 57.54
C ASN A 159 -52.38 -13.37 57.20
N GLY A 160 -52.82 -13.06 55.97
CA GLY A 160 -53.04 -11.73 55.43
C GLY A 160 -51.87 -11.13 54.64
N PHE A 161 -50.83 -11.91 54.35
CA PHE A 161 -49.68 -11.56 53.53
C PHE A 161 -49.50 -12.60 52.42
N ALA A 162 -48.92 -12.21 51.29
CA ALA A 162 -48.61 -13.13 50.20
C ALA A 162 -47.25 -12.80 49.58
N ASP A 163 -46.60 -13.78 48.99
CA ASP A 163 -45.36 -13.64 48.20
C ASP A 163 -44.27 -12.80 48.92
N ASP A 164 -43.78 -11.74 48.27
CA ASP A 164 -42.72 -10.86 48.80
C ASP A 164 -43.13 -10.09 50.07
N ASP A 165 -44.44 -9.95 50.32
CA ASP A 165 -44.98 -9.35 51.53
C ASP A 165 -45.07 -10.36 52.70
N ASP A 166 -44.92 -11.67 52.45
CA ASP A 166 -44.88 -12.71 53.48
C ASP A 166 -43.46 -13.23 53.78
N SER A 167 -43.06 -13.08 55.05
CA SER A 167 -41.81 -13.65 55.57
C SER A 167 -41.82 -15.18 55.73
N GLY A 168 -42.97 -15.83 55.61
CA GLY A 168 -43.20 -17.27 55.67
C GLY A 168 -42.95 -18.02 54.36
N VAL A 169 -42.76 -17.29 53.25
CA VAL A 169 -42.62 -17.87 51.90
C VAL A 169 -41.52 -18.94 51.79
N ASP A 170 -41.82 -20.03 51.09
CA ASP A 170 -40.85 -21.07 50.78
C ASP A 170 -39.76 -20.52 49.86
N ALA A 171 -38.59 -20.21 50.44
CA ALA A 171 -37.43 -19.71 49.72
C ALA A 171 -36.97 -20.61 48.55
N THR A 172 -37.40 -21.87 48.45
CA THR A 172 -37.09 -22.73 47.29
C THR A 172 -37.91 -22.39 46.04
N THR A 173 -38.98 -21.61 46.19
CA THR A 173 -39.84 -21.12 45.10
C THR A 173 -39.42 -19.73 44.60
N THR A 174 -38.54 -19.03 45.32
CA THR A 174 -38.00 -17.71 44.93
C THR A 174 -36.99 -17.78 43.77
N THR A 175 -36.92 -16.69 42.99
CA THR A 175 -35.91 -16.48 41.94
C THR A 175 -34.77 -15.61 42.48
N ARG A 176 -33.53 -15.88 42.04
CA ARG A 176 -32.37 -15.04 42.39
C ARG A 176 -32.17 -13.97 41.34
N TRP A 177 -32.05 -12.74 41.82
CA TRP A 177 -31.89 -11.52 41.03
C TRP A 177 -30.62 -10.78 41.44
N HIS A 178 -29.93 -10.19 40.47
CA HIS A 178 -28.67 -9.45 40.59
C HIS A 178 -28.89 -8.02 40.12
N ILE A 179 -28.22 -7.05 40.74
CA ILE A 179 -28.32 -5.66 40.31
C ILE A 179 -27.69 -5.53 38.92
N ASP A 180 -28.38 -4.85 38.02
CA ASP A 180 -27.88 -4.35 36.74
C ASP A 180 -27.61 -2.85 36.93
N GLY A 181 -26.35 -2.52 37.16
CA GLY A 181 -25.91 -1.20 37.62
C GLY A 181 -25.88 -0.13 36.53
N ASP A 182 -25.69 -0.52 35.28
CA ASP A 182 -25.59 0.36 34.11
C ASP A 182 -26.72 0.19 33.08
N GLY A 183 -27.53 -0.86 33.20
CA GLY A 183 -28.76 -1.08 32.45
C GLY A 183 -28.56 -1.84 31.14
N ASP A 184 -27.49 -2.60 30.99
CA ASP A 184 -27.16 -3.33 29.76
C ASP A 184 -27.80 -4.73 29.66
N GLY A 185 -28.42 -5.20 30.74
CA GLY A 185 -29.10 -6.49 30.85
C GLY A 185 -28.25 -7.61 31.45
N PHE A 186 -27.02 -7.33 31.87
CA PHE A 186 -26.17 -8.23 32.64
C PHE A 186 -25.98 -7.66 34.05
N GLY A 187 -25.79 -8.55 35.04
CA GLY A 187 -25.64 -8.15 36.43
C GLY A 187 -24.24 -8.46 36.94
N ASP A 188 -23.84 -7.71 37.97
CA ASP A 188 -22.52 -7.80 38.63
C ASP A 188 -22.12 -9.25 38.97
N GLU A 189 -21.02 -9.74 38.36
CA GLU A 189 -20.44 -11.05 38.67
C GLU A 189 -20.05 -11.18 40.16
N ALA A 190 -19.74 -10.07 40.83
CA ALA A 190 -19.40 -10.04 42.24
C ALA A 190 -20.62 -10.01 43.19
N ASP A 191 -21.84 -9.76 42.69
CA ASP A 191 -23.05 -9.75 43.49
C ASP A 191 -23.55 -11.17 43.78
N ALA A 192 -23.74 -11.49 45.07
CA ALA A 192 -24.27 -12.77 45.51
C ALA A 192 -25.77 -12.94 45.16
N GLY A 193 -26.43 -11.85 44.76
CA GLY A 193 -27.85 -11.79 44.39
C GLY A 193 -28.79 -11.85 45.59
N SER A 194 -30.02 -11.39 45.37
CA SER A 194 -31.12 -11.41 46.34
C SER A 194 -32.25 -12.30 45.84
N LEU A 195 -33.02 -12.90 46.75
CA LEU A 195 -34.15 -13.76 46.42
C LEU A 195 -35.45 -12.96 46.49
N PHE A 196 -36.26 -13.07 45.45
CA PHE A 196 -37.59 -12.46 45.34
C PHE A 196 -38.54 -13.40 44.62
N CYS A 197 -39.84 -13.32 44.91
CA CYS A 197 -40.87 -14.02 44.16
C CYS A 197 -41.09 -13.33 42.81
N ASP A 198 -41.29 -12.02 42.85
CA ASP A 198 -41.48 -11.20 41.67
C ASP A 198 -40.20 -10.50 41.21
N ASP A 199 -40.26 -9.92 40.01
CA ASP A 199 -39.21 -9.05 39.48
C ASP A 199 -39.09 -7.80 40.39
N PRO A 200 -37.99 -7.66 41.15
CA PRO A 200 -37.80 -6.55 42.08
C PRO A 200 -37.42 -5.24 41.36
N SER A 201 -37.34 -5.25 40.02
CA SER A 201 -36.98 -4.08 39.22
C SER A 201 -37.94 -2.93 39.51
N THR A 202 -37.35 -1.80 39.90
CA THR A 202 -38.08 -0.54 40.12
C THR A 202 -37.56 0.49 39.14
N ALA A 203 -38.25 1.64 39.03
CA ALA A 203 -37.84 2.71 38.12
C ALA A 203 -36.43 3.31 38.38
N SER A 204 -35.69 2.86 39.40
CA SER A 204 -34.35 3.35 39.75
C SER A 204 -33.28 2.26 39.92
N THR A 205 -33.66 0.99 39.82
CA THR A 205 -32.74 -0.15 40.00
C THR A 205 -33.32 -1.30 39.19
N ASP A 206 -32.59 -1.70 38.17
CA ASP A 206 -32.94 -2.83 37.33
C ASP A 206 -32.25 -4.07 37.90
N TYR A 207 -32.94 -5.21 37.79
CA TYR A 207 -32.44 -6.49 38.26
C TYR A 207 -32.53 -7.54 37.15
N VAL A 208 -31.50 -8.36 37.05
CA VAL A 208 -31.41 -9.43 36.05
C VAL A 208 -30.99 -10.75 36.67
N THR A 209 -31.21 -11.85 35.95
CA THR A 209 -30.81 -13.19 36.42
C THR A 209 -29.45 -13.64 35.91
N ASP A 210 -28.88 -12.92 34.94
CA ASP A 210 -27.55 -13.19 34.38
C ASP A 210 -26.50 -12.43 35.19
N THR A 211 -25.38 -13.07 35.53
CA THR A 211 -24.34 -12.54 36.44
C THR A 211 -23.01 -12.39 35.72
N SER A 212 -23.03 -12.29 34.40
CA SER A 212 -21.83 -12.45 33.59
C SER A 212 -21.12 -11.12 33.33
N ASP A 213 -21.56 -10.03 33.95
CA ASP A 213 -20.95 -8.71 33.78
C ASP A 213 -19.68 -8.55 34.61
N CYS A 214 -18.55 -8.30 33.94
CA CYS A 214 -17.26 -8.04 34.58
C CYS A 214 -17.06 -6.57 35.00
N ASN A 215 -17.91 -5.64 34.57
CA ASN A 215 -17.95 -4.25 35.01
C ASN A 215 -19.38 -3.64 34.95
N ASP A 216 -20.17 -3.90 35.99
CA ASP A 216 -21.53 -3.41 36.27
C ASP A 216 -21.67 -1.88 36.50
N SER A 217 -20.76 -1.11 35.94
CA SER A 217 -20.78 0.35 35.96
C SER A 217 -20.55 0.99 34.59
N ASP A 218 -20.40 0.17 33.54
CA ASP A 218 -20.13 0.59 32.18
C ASP A 218 -20.83 -0.32 31.16
N GLU A 219 -21.94 0.17 30.59
CA GLU A 219 -22.80 -0.54 29.61
C GLU A 219 -22.07 -1.05 28.34
N ALA A 220 -20.82 -0.65 28.15
CA ALA A 220 -19.97 -1.08 27.04
C ALA A 220 -19.15 -2.34 27.34
N ILE A 221 -19.05 -2.77 28.60
CA ILE A 221 -18.23 -3.90 29.06
C ILE A 221 -19.17 -4.99 29.56
N ASN A 222 -19.46 -5.97 28.71
CA ASN A 222 -20.31 -7.10 29.04
C ASN A 222 -20.09 -8.25 28.04
N PRO A 223 -20.55 -9.48 28.34
CA PRO A 223 -20.35 -10.64 27.48
C PRO A 223 -20.93 -10.58 26.06
N ALA A 224 -21.77 -9.60 25.76
CA ALA A 224 -22.31 -9.37 24.43
C ALA A 224 -21.63 -8.20 23.70
N ALA A 225 -20.73 -7.48 24.37
CA ALA A 225 -19.91 -6.46 23.77
C ALA A 225 -18.96 -7.07 22.71
N THR A 226 -18.42 -6.19 21.88
CA THR A 226 -17.36 -6.57 20.94
C THR A 226 -16.07 -6.02 21.52
N GLU A 227 -15.10 -6.90 21.71
CA GLU A 227 -13.74 -6.54 22.10
C GLU A 227 -13.14 -5.57 21.06
N VAL A 228 -12.67 -4.42 21.51
CA VAL A 228 -12.12 -3.37 20.65
C VAL A 228 -10.69 -3.03 21.07
N CYS A 229 -9.84 -2.75 20.06
CA CYS A 229 -8.47 -2.34 20.33
C CYS A 229 -8.42 -1.03 21.12
N ASP A 230 -7.82 -1.06 22.31
CA ASP A 230 -7.75 0.07 23.22
C ASP A 230 -6.43 0.08 24.02
N ALA A 231 -5.83 1.27 24.17
CA ALA A 231 -4.52 1.40 24.82
C ALA A 231 -4.49 1.07 26.34
N SER A 232 -5.61 0.66 26.93
CA SER A 232 -5.77 0.29 28.34
C SER A 232 -5.93 -1.21 28.55
N ASP A 233 -5.97 -2.02 27.48
CA ASP A 233 -6.20 -3.47 27.49
C ASP A 233 -7.47 -3.85 28.28
N ILE A 234 -8.58 -3.15 28.03
CA ILE A 234 -9.87 -3.44 28.67
C ILE A 234 -10.52 -4.63 27.95
N ASP A 235 -10.82 -5.68 28.71
CA ASP A 235 -11.62 -6.82 28.25
C ASP A 235 -13.09 -6.42 28.24
N GLU A 236 -13.60 -5.98 27.08
CA GLU A 236 -14.98 -5.52 26.93
C GLU A 236 -15.96 -6.67 26.85
N ASP A 237 -15.59 -7.80 26.27
CA ASP A 237 -16.50 -8.96 26.12
C ASP A 237 -16.43 -9.97 27.28
N CYS A 238 -15.71 -9.59 28.35
CA CYS A 238 -15.52 -10.35 29.58
C CYS A 238 -15.01 -11.79 29.34
N SER A 239 -14.22 -12.03 28.29
CA SER A 239 -13.67 -13.36 27.99
C SER A 239 -12.49 -13.74 28.89
N GLY A 240 -11.89 -12.75 29.55
CA GLY A 240 -10.64 -12.83 30.32
C GLY A 240 -9.38 -12.61 29.48
N LEU A 241 -9.53 -12.18 28.22
CA LEU A 241 -8.47 -11.77 27.29
C LEU A 241 -8.79 -10.35 26.82
N ALA A 242 -7.78 -9.61 26.37
CA ALA A 242 -7.98 -8.29 25.79
C ALA A 242 -7.11 -8.12 24.55
N ASP A 243 -7.51 -7.26 23.61
CA ASP A 243 -6.71 -6.81 22.47
C ASP A 243 -6.05 -7.96 21.67
N ASP A 244 -4.72 -7.93 21.46
CA ASP A 244 -3.99 -8.90 20.65
C ASP A 244 -4.00 -10.32 21.26
N GLU A 245 -4.27 -10.44 22.56
CA GLU A 245 -4.46 -11.71 23.24
C GLU A 245 -5.86 -12.29 23.02
N ASP A 246 -6.86 -11.50 22.62
CA ASP A 246 -8.24 -11.94 22.38
C ASP A 246 -8.52 -12.29 20.89
N PRO A 247 -8.82 -13.55 20.56
CA PRO A 247 -9.25 -13.94 19.21
C PRO A 247 -10.56 -13.29 18.70
N GLY A 248 -11.35 -12.70 19.60
CA GLY A 248 -12.61 -12.00 19.37
C GLY A 248 -12.46 -10.50 19.05
N ALA A 249 -11.28 -9.92 19.26
CA ALA A 249 -11.01 -8.50 19.02
C ALA A 249 -11.36 -8.06 17.59
N ASP A 250 -12.07 -6.94 17.45
CA ASP A 250 -12.42 -6.31 16.17
C ASP A 250 -11.23 -5.51 15.59
N ILE A 251 -10.10 -6.20 15.41
CA ILE A 251 -8.86 -5.68 14.84
C ILE A 251 -9.12 -5.01 13.47
N ALA A 252 -10.13 -5.47 12.73
CA ALA A 252 -10.47 -4.92 11.42
C ALA A 252 -11.08 -3.51 11.50
N ALA A 253 -11.76 -3.15 12.59
CA ALA A 253 -12.40 -1.84 12.75
C ALA A 253 -11.58 -0.88 13.61
N THR A 254 -10.85 -1.38 14.61
CA THR A 254 -10.18 -0.56 15.63
C THR A 254 -8.67 -0.73 15.67
N GLY A 255 -8.11 -1.72 14.96
CA GLY A 255 -6.68 -1.97 14.91
C GLY A 255 -5.91 -0.91 14.12
N THR A 256 -4.61 -0.81 14.39
CA THR A 256 -3.68 0.08 13.69
C THR A 256 -2.88 -0.71 12.65
N GLU A 257 -2.68 -0.11 11.48
CA GLU A 257 -1.82 -0.68 10.43
C GLU A 257 -0.33 -0.45 10.76
N TYR A 258 0.44 -1.53 10.68
CA TYR A 258 1.89 -1.54 10.83
C TYR A 258 2.54 -2.17 9.59
N TYR A 259 3.56 -1.49 9.07
CA TYR A 259 4.33 -1.86 7.90
C TYR A 259 5.67 -2.43 8.36
N LEU A 260 6.15 -3.47 7.69
CA LEU A 260 7.47 -4.04 7.97
C LEU A 260 8.52 -2.96 7.67
N ASP A 261 9.50 -2.84 8.56
CA ASP A 261 10.72 -2.03 8.41
C ASP A 261 11.88 -3.03 8.32
N ALA A 262 12.19 -3.47 7.11
CA ALA A 262 13.05 -4.62 6.85
C ALA A 262 14.55 -4.26 6.81
N ASP A 263 14.90 -3.01 6.53
CA ASP A 263 16.27 -2.49 6.58
C ASP A 263 16.59 -1.67 7.84
N SER A 264 15.58 -1.44 8.70
CA SER A 264 15.68 -0.80 10.02
C SER A 264 15.99 0.70 9.99
N ASP A 265 15.48 1.41 8.99
CA ASP A 265 15.68 2.85 8.82
C ASP A 265 14.57 3.72 9.46
N GLY A 266 13.45 3.08 9.85
CA GLY A 266 12.30 3.71 10.50
C GLY A 266 11.10 3.99 9.58
N TYR A 267 11.16 3.58 8.32
CA TYR A 267 10.08 3.64 7.34
C TYR A 267 9.73 2.22 6.86
N GLY A 268 8.51 2.04 6.37
CA GLY A 268 8.07 0.77 5.81
C GLY A 268 7.38 0.97 4.47
N ASP A 269 7.16 -0.11 3.73
CA ASP A 269 6.69 -0.04 2.35
C ASP A 269 5.18 -0.29 2.19
N SER A 270 4.43 0.73 1.75
CA SER A 270 2.98 0.62 1.46
C SER A 270 2.61 -0.33 0.31
N ARG A 271 3.58 -0.77 -0.51
CA ARG A 271 3.38 -1.78 -1.57
C ARG A 271 3.36 -3.19 -0.99
N ILE A 272 3.86 -3.37 0.23
CA ILE A 272 3.70 -4.59 1.03
C ILE A 272 2.45 -4.43 1.91
N PRO A 273 1.52 -5.41 1.93
CA PRO A 273 0.33 -5.31 2.77
C PRO A 273 0.68 -5.13 4.24
N ALA A 274 0.11 -4.11 4.88
CA ALA A 274 0.25 -3.90 6.31
C ALA A 274 -0.30 -5.08 7.13
N SER A 275 0.34 -5.35 8.25
CA SER A 275 -0.22 -6.16 9.33
C SER A 275 -1.02 -5.25 10.25
N VAL A 276 -2.16 -5.72 10.76
CA VAL A 276 -2.99 -4.93 11.67
C VAL A 276 -2.88 -5.53 13.07
N TYR A 277 -2.60 -4.69 14.05
CA TYR A 277 -2.46 -5.05 15.47
C TYR A 277 -3.25 -4.08 16.33
N CYS A 278 -3.73 -4.52 17.49
CA CYS A 278 -4.29 -3.61 18.49
C CYS A 278 -3.16 -2.80 19.14
N ASP A 279 -2.09 -3.49 19.50
CA ASP A 279 -0.95 -2.91 20.19
C ASP A 279 0.28 -2.80 19.28
N ASP A 280 1.23 -1.94 19.66
CA ASP A 280 2.44 -1.73 18.88
C ASP A 280 3.34 -3.00 18.90
N PRO A 281 3.44 -3.75 17.79
CA PRO A 281 4.23 -4.98 17.73
C PRO A 281 5.74 -4.68 17.84
N SER A 282 6.16 -3.41 17.68
CA SER A 282 7.56 -2.99 17.76
C SER A 282 8.17 -3.23 19.15
N THR A 283 7.32 -3.34 20.17
CA THR A 283 7.70 -3.68 21.54
C THR A 283 8.22 -5.12 21.67
N ALA A 284 7.82 -6.01 20.75
CA ALA A 284 8.20 -7.43 20.69
C ALA A 284 9.29 -7.72 19.63
N SER A 285 9.32 -7.01 18.50
CA SER A 285 10.45 -7.00 17.55
C SER A 285 10.55 -5.64 16.84
N THR A 286 11.75 -5.11 16.58
CA THR A 286 11.96 -3.76 16.02
C THR A 286 11.60 -3.62 14.54
N ASP A 287 10.81 -4.54 13.98
CA ASP A 287 10.70 -4.73 12.54
C ASP A 287 9.43 -4.08 11.96
N TYR A 288 8.73 -3.22 12.71
CA TYR A 288 7.47 -2.63 12.26
C TYR A 288 7.34 -1.16 12.62
N VAL A 289 6.80 -0.37 11.68
CA VAL A 289 6.54 1.06 11.82
C VAL A 289 5.16 1.42 11.27
N THR A 290 4.66 2.61 11.62
CA THR A 290 3.37 3.12 11.10
C THR A 290 3.52 3.99 9.86
N ASP A 291 4.74 4.39 9.53
CA ASP A 291 5.03 5.21 8.36
C ASP A 291 5.31 4.29 7.15
N ALA A 292 4.44 4.38 6.13
CA ALA A 292 4.44 3.48 4.98
C ALA A 292 5.05 4.13 3.72
N THR A 293 5.87 5.16 3.91
CA THR A 293 6.33 6.03 2.82
C THR A 293 7.64 5.59 2.18
N ASP A 294 8.18 4.43 2.58
CA ASP A 294 9.36 3.83 1.96
C ASP A 294 9.04 3.30 0.55
N CYS A 295 9.95 3.58 -0.38
CA CYS A 295 9.94 3.15 -1.77
C CYS A 295 11.00 2.09 -2.10
N ASP A 296 11.83 1.64 -1.16
CA ASP A 296 12.60 0.39 -1.18
C ASP A 296 13.00 -0.04 0.24
N ASP A 297 12.08 -0.73 0.93
CA ASP A 297 12.24 -1.32 2.29
C ASP A 297 13.25 -2.49 2.36
N SER A 298 14.26 -2.48 1.50
CA SER A 298 15.41 -3.38 1.54
C SER A 298 16.75 -2.65 1.51
N ASP A 299 16.73 -1.32 1.44
CA ASP A 299 17.89 -0.44 1.35
C ASP A 299 17.73 0.77 2.29
N ASP A 300 18.49 0.77 3.40
CA ASP A 300 18.45 1.81 4.45
C ASP A 300 18.88 3.22 3.98
N ALA A 301 19.29 3.35 2.71
CA ALA A 301 19.60 4.61 2.06
C ALA A 301 18.41 5.19 1.27
N VAL A 302 17.35 4.41 1.02
CA VAL A 302 16.21 4.77 0.18
C VAL A 302 14.98 4.99 1.06
N HIS A 303 14.71 6.23 1.41
CA HIS A 303 13.62 6.57 2.31
C HIS A 303 13.21 8.04 2.25
N PRO A 304 12.01 8.39 2.70
CA PRO A 304 11.55 9.78 2.79
C PRO A 304 12.58 10.76 3.36
N GLY A 305 12.98 11.72 2.53
CA GLY A 305 13.94 12.77 2.91
C GLY A 305 15.38 12.30 3.05
N ALA A 306 15.75 11.15 2.48
CA ALA A 306 17.13 10.79 2.21
C ALA A 306 17.83 11.84 1.33
N THR A 307 19.15 11.70 1.18
CA THR A 307 19.89 12.60 0.29
C THR A 307 19.95 11.99 -1.10
N GLU A 308 19.24 12.60 -2.05
CA GLU A 308 19.32 12.28 -3.47
C GLU A 308 20.76 12.14 -3.98
N LEU A 309 21.07 10.97 -4.51
CA LEU A 309 22.29 10.66 -5.23
C LEU A 309 21.94 10.51 -6.71
N CYS A 310 22.88 10.85 -7.59
CA CYS A 310 22.70 10.53 -9.00
C CYS A 310 22.97 9.04 -9.19
N ASN A 311 21.99 8.16 -9.04
CA ASN A 311 22.17 6.70 -9.13
C ASN A 311 21.01 6.00 -9.88
N GLY A 312 20.01 6.78 -10.35
CA GLY A 312 18.82 6.26 -11.01
C GLY A 312 17.83 5.58 -10.05
N VAL A 313 18.00 5.81 -8.75
CA VAL A 313 17.11 5.37 -7.67
C VAL A 313 16.52 6.62 -7.04
N ASP A 314 15.21 6.61 -6.84
CA ASP A 314 14.50 7.64 -6.07
C ASP A 314 14.84 7.46 -4.58
N ASP A 315 15.98 8.01 -4.14
CA ASP A 315 16.50 7.78 -2.80
C ASP A 315 15.60 8.43 -1.74
N ASP A 316 14.99 9.58 -2.02
CA ASP A 316 14.16 10.32 -1.06
C ASP A 316 12.66 10.01 -1.11
N CYS A 317 12.29 9.04 -1.96
CA CYS A 317 10.94 8.51 -2.16
C CYS A 317 9.91 9.60 -2.49
N ASP A 318 10.34 10.66 -3.17
CA ASP A 318 9.48 11.71 -3.64
C ASP A 318 9.10 11.52 -5.12
N ALA A 319 7.89 11.95 -5.49
CA ALA A 319 7.40 11.73 -6.86
C ALA A 319 8.14 12.56 -7.93
N THR A 320 9.18 13.29 -7.55
CA THR A 320 10.07 14.04 -8.42
C THR A 320 11.42 13.34 -8.46
N THR A 321 11.56 12.38 -9.38
CA THR A 321 12.82 11.69 -9.74
C THR A 321 13.92 12.61 -10.28
N ILE A 322 13.89 13.90 -9.97
CA ILE A 322 14.81 14.87 -10.51
C ILE A 322 15.96 15.00 -9.51
N GLU A 323 16.90 14.07 -9.62
CA GLU A 323 18.27 14.10 -9.09
C GLU A 323 19.08 15.31 -9.67
N ALA A 324 18.40 16.34 -10.20
CA ALA A 324 18.99 17.49 -10.86
C ALA A 324 20.02 18.18 -9.97
N GLY A 325 21.22 18.35 -10.51
CA GLY A 325 22.31 18.98 -9.79
C GLY A 325 23.04 18.04 -8.82
N THR A 326 22.94 16.73 -8.99
CA THR A 326 23.83 15.76 -8.33
C THR A 326 24.68 14.99 -9.36
N VAL A 327 25.79 14.40 -8.91
CA VAL A 327 26.67 13.50 -9.67
C VAL A 327 27.24 12.47 -8.72
N SER A 328 27.24 11.20 -9.12
CA SER A 328 27.82 10.12 -8.35
C SER A 328 28.73 9.25 -9.19
N PHE A 329 29.66 8.58 -8.51
CA PHE A 329 30.38 7.45 -9.08
C PHE A 329 30.10 6.20 -8.27
N VAL A 330 29.67 5.14 -8.93
CA VAL A 330 29.32 3.85 -8.33
C VAL A 330 30.34 2.82 -8.77
N ASP A 331 30.98 2.18 -7.80
CA ASP A 331 31.92 1.09 -8.05
C ASP A 331 31.70 -0.07 -7.07
N SER A 332 32.60 -1.07 -7.10
CA SER A 332 32.56 -2.23 -6.20
C SER A 332 32.62 -1.91 -4.70
N THR A 333 32.93 -0.66 -4.32
CA THR A 333 33.02 -0.19 -2.94
C THR A 333 31.77 0.58 -2.48
N GLY A 334 30.87 0.92 -3.39
CA GLY A 334 29.62 1.63 -3.13
C GLY A 334 29.49 2.92 -3.95
N VAL A 335 28.60 3.81 -3.51
CA VAL A 335 28.33 5.10 -4.16
C VAL A 335 29.21 6.20 -3.57
N THR A 336 29.84 7.00 -4.43
CA THR A 336 30.59 8.20 -4.05
C THR A 336 29.90 9.44 -4.61
N ASP A 337 29.36 10.30 -3.74
CA ASP A 337 28.86 11.63 -4.13
C ASP A 337 30.00 12.56 -4.58
N LEU A 338 29.92 13.02 -5.83
CA LEU A 338 30.88 13.94 -6.45
C LEU A 338 30.36 15.37 -6.54
N THR A 339 29.10 15.62 -6.17
CA THR A 339 28.37 16.87 -6.37
C THR A 339 29.15 18.08 -5.88
N SER A 340 29.57 18.07 -4.61
CA SER A 340 30.29 19.20 -4.01
C SER A 340 31.65 19.48 -4.69
N ARG A 341 32.31 18.44 -5.19
CA ARG A 341 33.58 18.54 -5.90
C ARG A 341 33.37 19.13 -7.29
N TRP A 342 32.37 18.67 -8.02
CA TRP A 342 32.07 19.15 -9.38
C TRP A 342 31.50 20.57 -9.38
N ARG A 343 30.75 20.95 -8.34
CA ARG A 343 30.28 22.34 -8.12
C ARG A 343 31.39 23.36 -7.87
N ALA A 344 32.64 22.93 -7.65
CA ALA A 344 33.78 23.84 -7.62
C ALA A 344 34.21 24.32 -9.02
N GLY A 345 33.76 23.65 -10.08
CA GLY A 345 33.94 24.06 -11.46
C GLY A 345 33.15 25.32 -11.80
N THR A 346 33.66 26.09 -12.76
CA THR A 346 33.02 27.32 -13.23
C THR A 346 33.13 27.42 -14.75
N SER A 347 32.31 28.27 -15.36
CA SER A 347 32.39 28.62 -16.81
C SER A 347 33.71 29.18 -17.32
N ARG A 348 34.73 29.31 -16.46
CA ARG A 348 36.08 29.77 -16.81
C ARG A 348 37.18 28.81 -16.37
N SER A 349 36.83 27.72 -15.70
CA SER A 349 37.77 26.76 -15.14
C SER A 349 36.99 25.51 -14.79
N ALA A 350 37.17 24.46 -15.58
CA ALA A 350 36.68 23.14 -15.26
C ALA A 350 37.47 22.56 -14.08
N VAL A 351 36.82 21.72 -13.28
CA VAL A 351 37.54 20.84 -12.35
C VAL A 351 37.91 19.53 -13.04
N THR A 352 38.91 18.81 -12.53
CA THR A 352 39.24 17.48 -13.05
C THR A 352 38.75 16.40 -12.11
N TRP A 353 38.05 15.42 -12.69
CA TRP A 353 37.77 14.13 -12.06
C TRP A 353 38.48 13.04 -12.84
N SER A 354 39.10 12.11 -12.10
CA SER A 354 39.81 10.97 -12.68
C SER A 354 39.26 9.71 -12.05
N ALA A 355 38.95 8.72 -12.88
CA ALA A 355 38.54 7.40 -12.43
C ALA A 355 39.64 6.78 -11.54
N SER A 356 39.21 6.05 -10.50
CA SER A 356 40.11 5.35 -9.57
C SER A 356 39.90 3.84 -9.53
N SER A 357 38.88 3.37 -10.23
CA SER A 357 38.30 2.02 -10.21
C SER A 357 37.39 1.88 -11.41
N ASP A 358 37.08 0.65 -11.80
CA ASP A 358 36.03 0.36 -12.78
C ASP A 358 34.66 0.66 -12.14
N GLY A 359 33.72 1.21 -12.91
CA GLY A 359 32.40 1.58 -12.39
C GLY A 359 31.58 2.47 -13.31
N THR A 360 30.51 3.06 -12.77
CA THR A 360 29.59 3.92 -13.52
C THR A 360 29.58 5.33 -12.93
N LEU A 361 29.79 6.34 -13.78
CA LEU A 361 29.68 7.76 -13.47
C LEU A 361 28.30 8.24 -13.93
N PHE A 362 27.41 8.45 -12.97
CA PHE A 362 26.08 8.98 -13.22
C PHE A 362 26.11 10.51 -13.15
N VAL A 363 25.58 11.14 -14.20
CA VAL A 363 25.52 12.59 -14.36
C VAL A 363 24.06 13.00 -14.49
N CYS A 364 23.56 13.76 -13.53
CA CYS A 364 22.18 14.23 -13.53
C CYS A 364 22.10 15.67 -14.04
N ALA A 365 20.89 16.14 -14.32
CA ALA A 365 20.60 17.38 -15.01
C ALA A 365 21.26 18.59 -14.34
N ASP A 366 22.32 19.11 -14.95
CA ASP A 366 22.96 20.40 -14.66
C ASP A 366 24.00 20.69 -15.76
N THR A 367 24.61 21.87 -15.70
CA THR A 367 25.87 22.15 -16.40
C THR A 367 27.05 21.97 -15.45
N TRP A 368 27.78 20.88 -15.66
CA TRP A 368 28.96 20.51 -14.91
C TRP A 368 30.22 21.01 -15.60
N TYR A 369 30.92 21.96 -14.97
CA TYR A 369 32.19 22.45 -15.50
C TYR A 369 33.32 21.51 -15.10
N VAL A 370 33.58 20.49 -15.90
CA VAL A 370 34.44 19.35 -15.55
C VAL A 370 35.16 18.77 -16.76
N ASN A 371 36.37 18.27 -16.51
CA ASN A 371 37.08 17.36 -17.40
C ASN A 371 37.14 15.98 -16.73
N VAL A 372 36.64 14.98 -17.43
CA VAL A 372 36.55 13.57 -17.02
C VAL A 372 37.72 12.81 -17.63
N SER A 373 38.51 12.15 -16.79
CA SER A 373 39.68 11.38 -17.20
C SER A 373 39.53 9.91 -16.81
N ILE A 374 39.44 9.06 -17.81
CA ILE A 374 39.35 7.60 -17.71
C ILE A 374 40.70 7.06 -18.22
N ASP A 375 41.55 6.61 -17.30
CA ASP A 375 42.92 6.17 -17.59
C ASP A 375 43.17 4.81 -16.90
N GLY A 376 43.20 3.74 -17.68
CA GLY A 376 43.45 2.38 -17.22
C GLY A 376 42.30 1.70 -16.44
N TYR A 377 41.11 2.29 -16.45
CA TYR A 377 39.89 1.78 -15.79
C TYR A 377 38.73 1.75 -16.76
N ASP A 378 37.88 0.73 -16.67
CA ASP A 378 36.69 0.63 -17.50
C ASP A 378 35.53 1.38 -16.85
N VAL A 379 35.02 2.42 -17.51
CA VAL A 379 34.01 3.33 -16.92
C VAL A 379 32.87 3.61 -17.88
N ASP A 380 31.66 3.42 -17.38
CA ASP A 380 30.43 3.86 -18.05
C ASP A 380 30.08 5.27 -17.58
N VAL A 381 29.75 6.19 -18.49
CA VAL A 381 29.30 7.55 -18.19
C VAL A 381 27.86 7.69 -18.67
N GLU A 382 26.94 7.94 -17.76
CA GLU A 382 25.50 7.90 -18.04
C GLU A 382 24.83 9.20 -17.62
N GLY A 383 24.18 9.87 -18.58
CA GLY A 383 23.35 11.03 -18.30
C GLY A 383 21.91 10.63 -17.96
N VAL A 384 21.56 10.58 -16.67
CA VAL A 384 20.28 10.01 -16.20
C VAL A 384 19.06 10.75 -16.78
N ASP A 385 19.17 12.07 -16.98
CA ASP A 385 18.08 12.93 -17.49
C ASP A 385 18.12 13.18 -19.01
N GLY A 386 19.02 12.50 -19.74
CA GLY A 386 19.20 12.68 -21.18
C GLY A 386 20.17 13.81 -21.55
N SER A 387 20.72 13.72 -22.77
CA SER A 387 21.81 14.60 -23.24
C SER A 387 21.48 16.08 -23.31
N ALA A 388 20.18 16.43 -23.39
CA ALA A 388 19.74 17.83 -23.37
C ALA A 388 19.90 18.52 -22.00
N LEU A 389 20.00 17.75 -20.92
CA LEU A 389 20.02 18.25 -19.54
C LEU A 389 21.34 17.92 -18.82
N CYS A 390 21.97 16.79 -19.14
CA CYS A 390 23.23 16.37 -18.54
C CYS A 390 24.42 16.91 -19.35
N ILE A 391 24.98 18.05 -18.93
CA ILE A 391 26.01 18.76 -19.70
C ILE A 391 27.37 18.71 -18.99
N LEU A 392 28.38 18.20 -19.67
CA LEU A 392 29.80 18.29 -19.34
C LEU A 392 30.43 19.44 -20.14
N ASP A 393 30.86 20.50 -19.46
CA ASP A 393 31.42 21.72 -20.05
C ASP A 393 32.91 21.86 -19.67
N GLY A 394 33.80 21.76 -20.65
CA GLY A 394 35.25 21.89 -20.44
C GLY A 394 35.72 23.32 -20.13
N ALA A 395 34.83 24.31 -20.15
CA ALA A 395 35.14 25.70 -19.83
C ALA A 395 36.32 26.33 -20.61
N GLU A 396 36.51 25.89 -21.86
CA GLU A 396 37.62 26.24 -22.76
C GLU A 396 39.00 25.81 -22.22
N ASP A 397 39.08 24.74 -21.43
CA ASP A 397 40.30 24.27 -20.79
C ASP A 397 40.38 22.74 -20.80
N GLY A 398 41.24 22.17 -21.67
CA GLY A 398 41.47 20.72 -21.79
C GLY A 398 40.35 19.97 -22.53
N SER A 399 40.61 18.69 -22.80
CA SER A 399 39.57 17.75 -23.27
C SER A 399 38.50 17.56 -22.20
N VAL A 400 37.24 17.60 -22.59
CA VAL A 400 36.13 17.35 -21.64
C VAL A 400 36.13 15.90 -21.19
N LEU A 401 36.41 14.97 -22.10
CA LEU A 401 36.55 13.55 -21.82
C LEU A 401 37.86 13.01 -22.40
N SER A 402 38.62 12.27 -21.59
CA SER A 402 39.80 11.54 -22.06
C SER A 402 39.68 10.07 -21.68
N VAL A 403 39.89 9.18 -22.66
CA VAL A 403 39.86 7.72 -22.50
C VAL A 403 41.20 7.15 -22.97
N ILE A 404 41.99 6.62 -22.04
CA ILE A 404 43.36 6.16 -22.26
C ILE A 404 43.52 4.77 -21.65
N ASP A 405 44.06 3.81 -22.41
CA ASP A 405 44.26 2.42 -21.99
C ASP A 405 43.01 1.78 -21.33
N ALA A 406 41.81 2.11 -21.82
CA ALA A 406 40.53 1.80 -21.17
C ALA A 406 39.41 1.44 -22.16
N THR A 407 38.32 0.88 -21.64
CA THR A 407 37.02 0.79 -22.32
C THR A 407 36.04 1.75 -21.66
N ALA A 408 35.38 2.60 -22.45
CA ALA A 408 34.35 3.50 -21.95
C ALA A 408 33.06 3.39 -22.77
N SER A 409 31.93 3.30 -22.08
CA SER A 409 30.60 3.58 -22.64
C SER A 409 30.18 4.97 -22.22
N VAL A 410 29.65 5.78 -23.13
CA VAL A 410 29.17 7.14 -22.83
C VAL A 410 27.80 7.30 -23.44
N SER A 411 26.82 7.65 -22.61
CA SER A 411 25.45 7.82 -23.03
C SER A 411 24.81 9.08 -22.47
N ASP A 412 23.88 9.65 -23.24
CA ASP A 412 22.94 10.65 -22.75
C ASP A 412 23.57 11.91 -22.13
N VAL A 413 24.73 12.34 -22.63
CA VAL A 413 25.41 13.56 -22.19
C VAL A 413 25.73 14.51 -23.34
N THR A 414 25.72 15.81 -23.04
CA THR A 414 26.33 16.83 -23.89
C THR A 414 27.76 17.09 -23.44
N ILE A 415 28.72 17.00 -24.36
CA ILE A 415 30.13 17.32 -24.19
C ILE A 415 30.43 18.61 -24.96
N GLN A 416 30.74 19.69 -24.25
CA GLN A 416 30.90 21.00 -24.88
C GLN A 416 32.05 21.85 -24.36
N ARG A 417 32.45 22.82 -25.20
CA ARG A 417 33.42 23.88 -24.84
C ARG A 417 34.75 23.34 -24.29
N GLY A 418 35.15 22.12 -24.61
CA GLY A 418 36.52 21.67 -24.34
C GLY A 418 37.51 22.29 -25.33
N SER A 419 38.75 22.46 -24.87
CA SER A 419 39.81 23.09 -25.67
C SER A 419 41.18 22.53 -25.30
N ASP A 420 41.72 21.64 -26.12
CA ASP A 420 43.06 21.06 -25.95
C ASP A 420 43.85 21.04 -27.27
N ALA A 421 45.08 20.53 -27.26
CA ALA A 421 45.84 20.27 -28.46
C ALA A 421 45.18 19.21 -29.35
N TYR A 422 44.67 18.14 -28.74
CA TYR A 422 44.04 17.01 -29.41
C TYR A 422 42.72 16.66 -28.74
N GLY A 423 41.65 16.44 -29.50
CA GLY A 423 40.39 15.96 -28.93
C GLY A 423 39.75 16.98 -28.01
N GLY A 424 39.34 18.14 -28.55
CA GLY A 424 38.76 19.22 -27.74
C GLY A 424 37.58 18.74 -26.88
N GLY A 425 36.66 17.98 -27.49
CA GLY A 425 35.58 17.32 -26.76
C GLY A 425 36.08 16.03 -26.11
N ILE A 426 36.54 15.10 -26.94
CA ILE A 426 36.92 13.75 -26.55
C ILE A 426 38.31 13.38 -27.10
N TYR A 427 39.18 12.89 -26.23
CA TYR A 427 40.47 12.30 -26.58
C TYR A 427 40.46 10.79 -26.30
N VAL A 428 40.80 9.96 -27.29
CA VAL A 428 40.82 8.49 -27.20
C VAL A 428 42.17 7.96 -27.66
N GLU A 429 42.87 7.20 -26.81
CA GLU A 429 44.18 6.61 -27.10
C GLU A 429 44.28 5.18 -26.58
N SER A 430 44.73 4.24 -27.42
CA SER A 430 44.83 2.81 -27.08
C SER A 430 43.58 2.24 -26.40
N SER A 431 42.40 2.73 -26.78
CA SER A 431 41.15 2.54 -26.02
C SER A 431 39.97 2.16 -26.90
N THR A 432 38.88 1.70 -26.28
CA THR A 432 37.58 1.54 -26.93
C THR A 432 36.60 2.54 -26.35
N LEU A 433 35.93 3.31 -27.20
CA LEU A 433 34.85 4.22 -26.81
C LEU A 433 33.58 3.86 -27.58
N THR A 434 32.51 3.54 -26.85
CA THR A 434 31.16 3.42 -27.39
C THR A 434 30.34 4.62 -26.93
N GLY A 435 29.80 5.40 -27.86
CA GLY A 435 28.96 6.56 -27.58
C GLY A 435 27.54 6.35 -28.09
N SER A 436 26.52 6.57 -27.26
CA SER A 436 25.11 6.54 -27.65
C SER A 436 24.39 7.82 -27.23
N ASP A 437 23.62 8.44 -28.13
CA ASP A 437 22.82 9.64 -27.81
C ASP A 437 23.63 10.81 -27.21
N ILE A 438 24.93 10.87 -27.53
CA ILE A 438 25.83 11.93 -27.06
C ILE A 438 25.81 13.13 -28.01
N THR A 439 25.91 14.33 -27.43
CA THR A 439 26.05 15.58 -28.20
C THR A 439 27.43 16.18 -27.96
N ILE A 440 28.29 16.23 -28.96
CA ILE A 440 29.63 16.82 -28.91
C ILE A 440 29.61 18.14 -29.68
N ILE A 441 29.60 19.25 -28.95
CA ILE A 441 29.31 20.56 -29.55
C ILE A 441 30.23 21.70 -29.10
N ASN A 442 30.61 22.58 -30.02
CA ASN A 442 31.41 23.78 -29.74
C ASN A 442 32.75 23.49 -29.04
N ASN A 443 33.37 22.34 -29.35
CA ASN A 443 34.69 22.00 -28.85
C ASN A 443 35.77 22.48 -29.83
N ALA A 444 36.98 22.72 -29.30
CA ALA A 444 38.09 23.24 -30.08
C ALA A 444 39.37 22.43 -29.87
N ALA A 445 40.13 22.22 -30.94
CA ALA A 445 41.48 21.70 -30.88
C ALA A 445 42.50 22.68 -31.49
N ASP A 446 43.57 22.95 -30.75
CA ASP A 446 44.70 23.77 -31.22
C ASP A 446 45.55 23.03 -32.27
N VAL A 447 45.40 21.72 -32.37
CA VAL A 447 46.03 20.88 -33.40
C VAL A 447 44.94 20.11 -34.14
N ASP A 448 44.49 18.97 -33.62
CA ASP A 448 43.67 18.02 -34.37
C ASP A 448 42.47 17.47 -33.57
N GLY A 449 41.40 17.07 -34.25
CA GLY A 449 40.23 16.45 -33.62
C GLY A 449 39.45 17.43 -32.75
N GLY A 450 38.77 18.40 -33.37
CA GLY A 450 38.06 19.45 -32.64
C GLY A 450 36.98 18.88 -31.70
N GLY A 451 36.14 17.98 -32.22
CA GLY A 451 35.18 17.23 -31.43
C GLY A 451 35.84 15.99 -30.81
N ILE A 452 36.32 15.06 -31.64
CA ILE A 452 36.91 13.79 -31.22
C ILE A 452 38.28 13.59 -31.88
N TYR A 453 39.24 13.09 -31.11
CA TYR A 453 40.52 12.57 -31.60
C TYR A 453 40.71 11.12 -31.13
N ALA A 454 40.92 10.19 -32.06
CA ALA A 454 41.12 8.76 -31.78
C ALA A 454 42.40 8.21 -32.44
N ALA A 455 43.35 7.72 -31.64
CA ALA A 455 44.66 7.29 -32.11
C ALA A 455 45.16 5.99 -31.44
N ASP A 456 46.31 5.49 -31.90
CA ASP A 456 46.98 4.31 -31.38
C ASP A 456 46.10 3.05 -31.29
N SER A 457 45.56 2.62 -32.44
CA SER A 457 44.71 1.41 -32.54
C SER A 457 43.46 1.45 -31.66
N SER A 458 42.89 2.63 -31.47
CA SER A 458 41.62 2.81 -30.76
C SER A 458 40.42 2.35 -31.60
N ALA A 459 39.33 2.01 -30.92
CA ALA A 459 38.05 1.69 -31.55
C ALA A 459 36.99 2.69 -31.10
N LEU A 460 36.28 3.27 -32.05
CA LEU A 460 35.22 4.24 -31.82
C LEU A 460 33.92 3.74 -32.45
N ASP A 461 32.88 3.59 -31.65
CA ASP A 461 31.53 3.20 -32.09
C ASP A 461 30.54 4.28 -31.66
N LEU A 462 29.88 4.94 -32.60
CA LEU A 462 28.98 6.07 -32.34
C LEU A 462 27.58 5.77 -32.89
N SER A 463 26.59 5.79 -31.99
CA SER A 463 25.18 5.52 -32.25
C SER A 463 24.28 6.70 -31.89
N ASP A 464 23.48 7.19 -32.85
CA ASP A 464 22.49 8.24 -32.56
C ASP A 464 23.13 9.54 -31.98
N CYS A 465 24.40 9.79 -32.33
CA CYS A 465 25.19 10.89 -31.80
C CYS A 465 25.10 12.16 -32.65
N THR A 466 25.34 13.32 -32.02
CA THR A 466 25.54 14.60 -32.73
C THR A 466 26.96 15.11 -32.51
N VAL A 467 27.69 15.42 -33.59
CA VAL A 467 29.00 16.08 -33.57
C VAL A 467 28.86 17.39 -34.35
N ASP A 468 28.63 18.50 -33.66
CA ASP A 468 28.28 19.77 -34.30
C ASP A 468 29.19 20.95 -33.91
N SER A 469 29.48 21.83 -34.89
CA SER A 469 30.15 23.11 -34.63
C SER A 469 31.50 22.99 -33.91
N ASN A 470 32.20 21.87 -34.07
CA ASN A 470 33.54 21.68 -33.51
C ASN A 470 34.61 22.21 -34.46
N THR A 471 35.74 22.67 -33.91
CA THR A 471 36.80 23.31 -34.70
C THR A 471 38.18 22.74 -34.39
N ALA A 472 38.94 22.37 -35.43
CA ALA A 472 40.36 22.03 -35.31
C ALA A 472 41.23 23.02 -36.11
N SER A 473 42.37 23.42 -35.55
CA SER A 473 43.29 24.33 -36.25
C SER A 473 44.01 23.68 -37.42
N ASN A 474 44.19 22.36 -37.40
CA ASN A 474 44.73 21.58 -38.50
C ASN A 474 43.66 20.62 -39.05
N ASP A 475 43.55 19.40 -38.51
CA ASP A 475 42.84 18.32 -39.17
C ASP A 475 41.69 17.76 -38.30
N GLY A 476 40.62 17.27 -38.95
CA GLY A 476 39.47 16.64 -38.27
C GLY A 476 38.67 17.61 -37.40
N GLY A 477 37.90 18.50 -38.02
CA GLY A 477 37.11 19.50 -37.28
C GLY A 477 36.10 18.86 -36.33
N GLY A 478 35.33 17.88 -36.83
CA GLY A 478 34.43 17.07 -36.03
C GLY A 478 35.15 15.89 -35.39
N LEU A 479 35.77 15.05 -36.19
CA LEU A 479 36.40 13.80 -35.78
C LEU A 479 37.69 13.54 -36.55
N MET A 480 38.70 13.02 -35.86
CA MET A 480 39.91 12.46 -36.47
C MET A 480 40.19 11.06 -35.95
N THR A 481 40.46 10.12 -36.86
CA THR A 481 40.84 8.74 -36.54
C THR A 481 42.12 8.37 -37.27
N LEU A 482 43.14 7.92 -36.53
CA LEU A 482 44.45 7.60 -37.09
C LEU A 482 45.18 6.43 -36.43
N GLU A 483 46.35 6.07 -36.94
CA GLU A 483 47.32 5.15 -36.32
C GLU A 483 46.72 3.76 -36.04
N GLY A 484 46.10 3.18 -37.06
CA GLY A 484 45.47 1.86 -36.97
C GLY A 484 44.10 1.85 -36.29
N SER A 485 43.58 3.00 -35.87
CA SER A 485 42.28 3.09 -35.21
C SER A 485 41.11 2.83 -36.17
N THR A 486 39.94 2.52 -35.61
CA THR A 486 38.71 2.23 -36.35
C THR A 486 37.55 3.07 -35.86
N THR A 487 36.59 3.32 -36.75
CA THR A 487 35.40 4.11 -36.45
C THR A 487 34.20 3.55 -37.20
N ASP A 488 33.16 3.25 -36.44
CA ASP A 488 31.83 2.87 -36.92
C ASP A 488 30.83 3.94 -36.47
N ILE A 489 30.10 4.51 -37.43
CA ILE A 489 29.16 5.62 -37.22
C ILE A 489 27.80 5.20 -37.75
N HIS A 490 26.79 5.24 -36.89
CA HIS A 490 25.42 4.89 -37.27
C HIS A 490 24.39 5.87 -36.70
N ASN A 491 23.44 6.28 -37.53
CA ASN A 491 22.40 7.25 -37.19
C ASN A 491 22.93 8.59 -36.62
N CYS A 492 24.13 9.00 -36.98
CA CYS A 492 24.74 10.19 -36.41
C CYS A 492 24.54 11.43 -37.28
N SER A 493 24.65 12.61 -36.65
CA SER A 493 24.70 13.92 -37.32
C SER A 493 26.06 14.58 -37.08
N ILE A 494 26.90 14.66 -38.11
CA ILE A 494 28.23 15.29 -38.07
C ILE A 494 28.19 16.57 -38.90
N THR A 495 27.88 17.69 -38.26
CA THR A 495 27.49 18.92 -38.95
C THR A 495 28.27 20.16 -38.57
N SER A 496 28.38 21.11 -39.50
CA SER A 496 28.94 22.44 -39.23
C SER A 496 30.36 22.46 -38.65
N ASN A 497 31.12 21.37 -38.76
CA ASN A 497 32.45 21.27 -38.20
C ASN A 497 33.48 21.91 -39.13
N VAL A 498 34.55 22.46 -38.55
CA VAL A 498 35.54 23.25 -39.28
C VAL A 498 36.96 22.78 -39.00
N SER A 499 37.73 22.49 -40.05
CA SER A 499 39.16 22.23 -39.95
C SER A 499 40.00 23.24 -40.71
N GLY A 500 41.15 23.62 -40.14
CA GLY A 500 42.09 24.55 -40.76
C GLY A 500 42.86 23.94 -41.94
N ARG A 501 42.73 22.64 -42.18
CA ARG A 501 43.46 21.93 -43.23
C ARG A 501 42.65 20.77 -43.82
N TYR A 502 42.51 19.61 -43.18
CA TYR A 502 41.86 18.43 -43.77
C TYR A 502 40.66 17.93 -42.97
N GLY A 503 39.65 17.36 -43.65
CA GLY A 503 38.52 16.71 -42.99
C GLY A 503 37.71 17.66 -42.10
N GLY A 504 36.84 18.47 -42.69
CA GLY A 504 36.02 19.40 -41.91
C GLY A 504 35.12 18.66 -40.93
N GLY A 505 34.43 17.63 -41.41
CA GLY A 505 33.66 16.70 -40.58
C GLY A 505 34.54 15.61 -40.01
N ILE A 506 35.10 14.76 -40.87
CA ILE A 506 35.87 13.57 -40.51
C ILE A 506 37.22 13.56 -41.23
N TYR A 507 38.29 13.18 -40.52
CA TYR A 507 39.59 12.86 -41.11
C TYR A 507 40.04 11.44 -40.73
N TYR A 508 40.21 10.58 -41.74
CA TYR A 508 40.83 9.26 -41.60
C TYR A 508 42.25 9.27 -42.15
N ALA A 509 43.23 8.88 -41.33
CA ALA A 509 44.62 8.81 -41.75
C ALA A 509 45.36 7.58 -41.20
N ASP A 510 45.98 6.78 -42.06
CA ASP A 510 46.77 5.62 -41.62
C ASP A 510 45.98 4.61 -40.74
N THR A 511 44.69 4.41 -41.03
CA THR A 511 43.81 3.50 -40.27
C THR A 511 43.90 2.05 -40.74
N THR A 512 43.61 1.12 -39.83
CA THR A 512 43.61 -0.32 -40.11
C THR A 512 42.26 -0.91 -39.76
N GLY A 513 41.64 -1.61 -40.70
CA GLY A 513 40.27 -2.10 -40.55
C GLY A 513 39.25 -1.22 -41.27
N ALA A 514 38.03 -1.75 -41.39
CA ALA A 514 36.94 -1.05 -42.07
C ALA A 514 36.54 0.20 -41.27
N GLN A 515 36.19 1.26 -42.00
CA GLN A 515 35.52 2.43 -41.46
C GLN A 515 34.12 2.42 -42.05
N THR A 516 33.09 2.50 -41.20
CA THR A 516 31.69 2.43 -41.65
C THR A 516 30.90 3.65 -41.23
N ILE A 517 30.06 4.12 -42.15
CA ILE A 517 29.12 5.21 -41.93
C ILE A 517 27.77 4.74 -42.48
N GLU A 518 26.77 4.62 -41.62
CA GLU A 518 25.45 4.13 -42.00
C GLU A 518 24.35 5.08 -41.50
N SER A 519 23.33 5.32 -42.32
CA SER A 519 22.13 6.08 -41.92
C SER A 519 22.42 7.44 -41.29
N SER A 520 23.50 8.11 -41.71
CA SER A 520 24.05 9.28 -41.03
C SER A 520 24.07 10.53 -41.92
N ASP A 521 24.11 11.70 -41.30
CA ASP A 521 24.19 13.00 -41.97
C ASP A 521 25.56 13.67 -41.71
N ILE A 522 26.35 13.88 -42.76
CA ILE A 522 27.62 14.63 -42.70
C ILE A 522 27.50 15.90 -43.52
N SER A 523 26.94 16.96 -42.92
CA SER A 523 26.53 18.14 -43.69
C SER A 523 27.09 19.48 -43.20
N GLY A 524 27.33 20.39 -44.14
CA GLY A 524 27.75 21.76 -43.83
C GLY A 524 29.16 21.88 -43.24
N ASN A 525 29.98 20.84 -43.36
CA ASN A 525 31.34 20.83 -42.83
C ASN A 525 32.32 21.54 -43.77
N ILE A 526 33.35 22.17 -43.20
CA ILE A 526 34.28 23.02 -43.94
C ILE A 526 35.72 22.65 -43.61
N ALA A 527 36.48 22.26 -44.64
CA ALA A 527 37.92 22.17 -44.58
C ALA A 527 38.55 23.31 -45.41
N VAL A 528 39.64 23.87 -44.92
CA VAL A 528 40.39 24.88 -45.70
C VAL A 528 41.05 24.24 -46.92
N SER A 529 41.52 22.99 -46.83
CA SER A 529 42.29 22.35 -47.91
C SER A 529 41.55 21.23 -48.62
N TYR A 530 41.45 20.05 -48.02
CA TYR A 530 40.90 18.83 -48.65
C TYR A 530 39.80 18.22 -47.77
N GLY A 531 38.81 17.57 -48.40
CA GLY A 531 37.79 16.81 -47.70
C GLY A 531 36.92 17.68 -46.80
N GLY A 532 36.03 18.50 -47.39
CA GLY A 532 35.15 19.37 -46.59
C GLY A 532 34.29 18.58 -45.62
N GLY A 533 33.68 17.49 -46.09
CA GLY A 533 32.99 16.51 -45.25
C GLY A 533 33.97 15.51 -44.66
N ILE A 534 34.61 14.72 -45.54
CA ILE A 534 35.50 13.61 -45.21
C ILE A 534 36.80 13.73 -46.00
N GLU A 535 37.93 13.63 -45.31
CA GLU A 535 39.22 13.33 -45.91
C GLU A 535 39.59 11.88 -45.55
N CYS A 536 39.94 11.07 -46.54
CA CYS A 536 40.40 9.69 -46.34
C CYS A 536 41.75 9.46 -46.99
N VAL A 537 42.79 9.23 -46.18
CA VAL A 537 44.17 9.07 -46.68
C VAL A 537 44.88 7.83 -46.11
N SER A 538 45.56 7.09 -46.99
CA SER A 538 46.36 5.91 -46.60
C SER A 538 45.57 4.86 -45.82
N VAL A 539 44.33 4.60 -46.22
CA VAL A 539 43.44 3.67 -45.52
C VAL A 539 43.44 2.30 -46.20
N SER A 540 43.84 1.29 -45.44
CA SER A 540 44.08 -0.06 -45.96
C SER A 540 42.83 -0.85 -46.34
N SER A 541 41.67 -0.47 -45.83
CA SER A 541 40.37 -1.10 -46.09
C SER A 541 39.42 -0.08 -46.70
N PRO A 542 38.42 -0.49 -47.50
CA PRO A 542 37.48 0.49 -48.07
C PRO A 542 36.70 1.24 -46.99
N LEU A 543 36.57 2.56 -47.16
CA LEU A 543 35.57 3.37 -46.44
C LEU A 543 34.20 3.04 -47.03
N THR A 544 33.30 2.56 -46.17
CA THR A 544 31.95 2.15 -46.57
C THR A 544 30.93 3.15 -46.05
N ILE A 545 30.12 3.71 -46.95
CA ILE A 545 29.07 4.69 -46.63
C ILE A 545 27.73 4.18 -47.19
N THR A 546 26.72 4.01 -46.33
CA THR A 546 25.41 3.51 -46.73
C THR A 546 24.26 4.35 -46.18
N ASP A 547 23.18 4.49 -46.94
CA ASP A 547 21.94 5.15 -46.51
C ASP A 547 22.14 6.56 -45.91
N SER A 548 23.15 7.30 -46.38
CA SER A 548 23.64 8.51 -45.72
C SER A 548 23.58 9.76 -46.60
N THR A 549 23.72 10.93 -45.99
CA THR A 549 23.79 12.24 -46.66
C THR A 549 25.12 12.93 -46.41
N LEU A 550 25.68 13.55 -47.45
CA LEU A 550 26.90 14.37 -47.37
C LEU A 550 26.68 15.69 -48.09
N ASP A 551 25.88 16.57 -47.49
CA ASP A 551 25.38 17.76 -48.18
C ASP A 551 26.11 19.04 -47.77
N THR A 552 26.24 19.98 -48.70
CA THR A 552 26.71 21.36 -48.47
C THR A 552 28.10 21.47 -47.83
N ASN A 553 28.94 20.44 -47.98
CA ASN A 553 30.31 20.44 -47.49
C ASN A 553 31.24 21.21 -48.43
N ALA A 554 32.29 21.81 -47.88
CA ALA A 554 33.18 22.70 -48.62
C ALA A 554 34.66 22.50 -48.33
N ALA A 555 35.45 22.26 -49.38
CA ALA A 555 36.90 22.35 -49.38
C ALA A 555 37.35 23.67 -50.02
N SER A 556 37.77 24.64 -49.21
CA SER A 556 37.89 26.03 -49.65
C SER A 556 38.97 26.26 -50.73
N ASN A 557 40.09 25.54 -50.64
CA ASN A 557 41.26 25.80 -51.50
C ASN A 557 41.69 24.64 -52.40
N TYR A 558 41.20 23.41 -52.20
CA TYR A 558 41.62 22.29 -53.02
C TYR A 558 40.49 21.31 -53.39
N TYR A 559 40.47 20.09 -52.88
CA TYR A 559 39.74 18.98 -53.52
C TYR A 559 38.71 18.34 -52.58
N GLY A 560 37.67 17.74 -53.17
CA GLY A 560 36.70 16.92 -52.45
C GLY A 560 35.84 17.74 -51.49
N GLY A 561 34.80 18.39 -52.00
CA GLY A 561 33.93 19.20 -51.14
C GLY A 561 33.22 18.33 -50.10
N ALA A 562 32.63 17.22 -50.52
CA ALA A 562 32.15 16.18 -49.61
C ALA A 562 33.27 15.22 -49.23
N ILE A 563 33.92 14.56 -50.21
CA ILE A 563 34.91 13.52 -49.96
C ILE A 563 36.15 13.75 -50.80
N GLU A 564 37.31 13.71 -50.17
CA GLU A 564 38.59 13.49 -50.83
C GLU A 564 39.13 12.12 -50.36
N ALA A 565 39.57 11.30 -51.33
CA ALA A 565 40.15 10.00 -51.06
C ALA A 565 41.47 9.79 -51.82
N ASP A 566 42.57 9.69 -51.06
CA ASP A 566 43.95 9.45 -51.51
C ASP A 566 44.47 8.13 -50.92
N ASP A 567 44.75 7.13 -51.77
CA ASP A 567 45.07 5.76 -51.33
C ASP A 567 44.03 5.21 -50.33
N CYS A 568 42.75 5.47 -50.62
CA CYS A 568 41.59 5.07 -49.85
C CYS A 568 40.46 4.65 -50.80
N ALA A 569 40.11 3.37 -50.80
CA ALA A 569 39.00 2.86 -51.60
C ALA A 569 37.66 3.29 -51.00
N LEU A 570 36.69 3.63 -51.86
CA LEU A 570 35.36 4.07 -51.47
C LEU A 570 34.30 3.07 -51.92
N VAL A 571 33.39 2.70 -51.02
CA VAL A 571 32.20 1.90 -51.31
C VAL A 571 30.97 2.66 -50.81
N MET A 572 30.05 2.98 -51.70
CA MET A 572 28.88 3.79 -51.41
C MET A 572 27.60 3.11 -51.91
N ASP A 573 26.58 3.02 -51.06
CA ASP A 573 25.27 2.46 -51.40
C ASP A 573 24.15 3.36 -50.87
N THR A 574 23.27 3.86 -51.76
CA THR A 574 22.12 4.69 -51.36
C THR A 574 22.57 5.95 -50.61
N VAL A 575 23.41 6.77 -51.25
CA VAL A 575 24.01 7.98 -50.64
C VAL A 575 23.66 9.23 -51.45
N SER A 576 23.31 10.32 -50.77
CA SER A 576 23.09 11.64 -51.38
C SER A 576 24.24 12.60 -51.08
N LEU A 577 24.67 13.36 -52.07
CA LEU A 577 25.70 14.40 -51.98
C LEU A 577 25.21 15.64 -52.74
N ASP A 578 24.53 16.55 -52.04
CA ASP A 578 23.95 17.77 -52.60
C ASP A 578 24.77 19.03 -52.27
N GLY A 579 24.95 19.93 -53.24
CA GLY A 579 25.42 21.30 -52.96
C GLY A 579 26.87 21.42 -52.47
N ASN A 580 27.70 20.42 -52.70
CA ASN A 580 29.09 20.40 -52.24
C ASN A 580 30.01 21.29 -53.11
N SER A 581 31.10 21.81 -52.52
CA SER A 581 31.97 22.75 -53.24
C SER A 581 33.48 22.56 -53.00
N ALA A 582 34.25 22.69 -54.08
CA ALA A 582 35.72 22.60 -54.05
C ALA A 582 36.38 23.30 -55.25
N ILE A 583 37.71 23.22 -55.40
CA ILE A 583 38.40 23.57 -56.66
C ILE A 583 38.32 22.40 -57.66
N ARG A 584 38.39 21.16 -57.21
CA ARG A 584 38.17 19.94 -58.01
C ARG A 584 37.39 18.90 -57.24
N GLY A 585 36.53 18.15 -57.91
CA GLY A 585 35.69 17.15 -57.26
C GLY A 585 34.74 17.83 -56.28
N GLY A 586 33.71 18.50 -56.79
CA GLY A 586 32.84 19.34 -55.96
C GLY A 586 32.16 18.54 -54.88
N ALA A 587 31.64 17.36 -55.20
CA ALA A 587 31.31 16.36 -54.20
C ALA A 587 32.55 15.50 -53.91
N ILE A 588 33.03 14.73 -54.88
CA ILE A 588 34.04 13.69 -54.63
C ILE A 588 35.29 13.93 -55.49
N TYR A 589 36.45 13.85 -54.87
CA TYR A 589 37.74 13.62 -55.54
C TYR A 589 38.30 12.29 -55.06
N THR A 590 38.70 11.42 -55.98
CA THR A 590 39.41 10.18 -55.61
C THR A 590 40.43 9.77 -56.65
N ASP A 591 41.54 9.19 -56.20
CA ASP A 591 42.54 8.51 -57.01
C ASP A 591 42.62 7.00 -56.76
N SER A 592 41.59 6.45 -56.13
CA SER A 592 41.51 5.06 -55.66
C SER A 592 40.28 4.35 -56.22
N ASP A 593 40.10 3.07 -55.87
CA ASP A 593 38.91 2.30 -56.26
C ASP A 593 37.63 2.97 -55.73
N PHE A 594 36.63 3.10 -56.59
CA PHE A 594 35.34 3.70 -56.25
C PHE A 594 34.17 2.84 -56.73
N GLU A 595 33.42 2.29 -55.79
CA GLU A 595 32.19 1.53 -56.03
C GLU A 595 30.98 2.33 -55.54
N ALA A 596 30.00 2.54 -56.41
CA ALA A 596 28.78 3.28 -56.10
C ALA A 596 27.53 2.55 -56.61
N VAL A 597 26.57 2.36 -55.72
CA VAL A 597 25.22 1.84 -56.02
C VAL A 597 24.21 2.87 -55.55
N ASP A 598 23.32 3.31 -56.44
CA ASP A 598 22.25 4.26 -56.11
C ASP A 598 22.74 5.53 -55.39
N VAL A 599 23.84 6.12 -55.89
CA VAL A 599 24.42 7.36 -55.36
C VAL A 599 23.96 8.56 -56.18
N ASP A 600 23.44 9.58 -55.48
CA ASP A 600 22.97 10.85 -56.05
C ASP A 600 23.97 11.97 -55.76
N ILE A 601 24.60 12.52 -56.80
CA ILE A 601 25.53 13.66 -56.70
C ILE A 601 24.90 14.85 -57.41
N THR A 602 24.42 15.83 -56.64
CA THR A 602 23.64 16.93 -57.19
C THR A 602 24.15 18.30 -56.77
N ASN A 603 23.87 19.31 -57.62
CA ASN A 603 24.13 20.73 -57.37
C ASN A 603 25.55 21.09 -56.88
N SER A 604 26.53 20.21 -57.09
CA SER A 604 27.90 20.41 -56.63
C SER A 604 28.67 21.30 -57.61
N SER A 605 29.57 22.12 -57.09
CA SER A 605 30.18 23.19 -57.88
C SER A 605 31.69 23.33 -57.66
N VAL A 606 32.42 23.55 -58.76
CA VAL A 606 33.87 23.75 -58.73
C VAL A 606 34.41 24.84 -59.65
N SER A 607 35.54 25.42 -59.25
CA SER A 607 36.24 26.43 -60.04
C SER A 607 37.16 25.86 -61.13
N PHE A 608 37.38 24.53 -61.20
CA PHE A 608 38.20 23.91 -62.24
C PHE A 608 37.53 22.71 -62.94
N ALA A 609 37.51 21.53 -62.33
CA ALA A 609 37.07 20.30 -63.00
C ALA A 609 36.42 19.28 -62.07
N GLY A 610 35.48 18.49 -62.59
CA GLY A 610 34.73 17.48 -61.83
C GLY A 610 33.76 18.16 -60.86
N GLY A 611 32.69 18.78 -61.37
CA GLY A 611 31.73 19.50 -60.54
C GLY A 611 31.03 18.57 -59.55
N GLY A 612 30.63 17.38 -59.98
CA GLY A 612 30.23 16.30 -59.09
C GLY A 612 31.45 15.47 -58.66
N LEU A 613 32.04 14.76 -59.62
CA LEU A 613 33.07 13.74 -59.37
C LEU A 613 34.35 14.01 -60.17
N TYR A 614 35.50 13.92 -59.50
CA TYR A 614 36.82 13.92 -60.11
C TYR A 614 37.52 12.58 -59.82
N LEU A 615 37.92 11.87 -60.88
CA LEU A 615 38.60 10.58 -60.81
C LEU A 615 40.04 10.69 -61.34
N SER A 616 41.03 10.24 -60.57
CA SER A 616 42.44 10.20 -60.96
C SER A 616 43.01 8.78 -60.99
N LEU A 617 42.39 7.90 -61.77
CA LEU A 617 42.69 6.46 -61.72
C LEU A 617 43.96 6.04 -62.50
N SER A 618 44.78 5.29 -61.79
CA SER A 618 46.00 4.63 -62.17
C SER A 618 45.78 3.16 -62.58
N SER A 619 46.85 2.51 -63.03
CA SER A 619 46.76 1.18 -63.64
C SER A 619 46.41 0.11 -62.62
N GLY A 620 45.16 -0.33 -62.59
CA GLY A 620 44.68 -1.38 -61.69
C GLY A 620 43.44 -0.96 -60.91
N GLU A 621 43.24 0.36 -60.77
CA GLU A 621 42.09 0.96 -60.11
C GLU A 621 40.86 0.99 -61.04
N SER A 622 39.71 1.12 -60.40
CA SER A 622 38.40 1.00 -61.02
C SER A 622 37.41 1.98 -60.41
N CYS A 623 36.56 2.54 -61.25
CA CYS A 623 35.33 3.19 -60.83
C CYS A 623 34.16 2.41 -61.42
N THR A 624 33.28 1.90 -60.57
CA THR A 624 32.05 1.22 -60.94
C THR A 624 30.86 1.95 -60.35
N MET A 625 29.93 2.38 -61.19
CA MET A 625 28.70 3.05 -60.74
C MET A 625 27.48 2.33 -61.32
N SER A 626 26.47 2.11 -60.48
CA SER A 626 25.18 1.61 -60.93
C SER A 626 24.01 2.31 -60.26
N GLY A 627 23.03 2.75 -61.05
CA GLY A 627 21.88 3.49 -60.50
C GLY A 627 22.23 4.92 -60.10
N GLY A 628 21.35 5.56 -59.33
CA GLY A 628 21.52 6.95 -58.87
C GLY A 628 21.62 7.99 -60.00
N SER A 629 22.15 9.16 -59.65
CA SER A 629 22.19 10.32 -60.54
C SER A 629 23.39 11.23 -60.29
N ILE A 630 23.86 11.91 -61.34
CA ILE A 630 24.84 12.98 -61.27
C ILE A 630 24.19 14.17 -61.99
N GLU A 631 23.56 15.07 -61.24
CA GLU A 631 22.69 16.11 -61.81
C GLU A 631 23.05 17.54 -61.42
N ASP A 632 22.84 18.47 -62.36
CA ASP A 632 22.96 19.92 -62.10
C ASP A 632 24.30 20.36 -61.49
N ASN A 633 25.35 19.56 -61.68
CA ASN A 633 26.69 19.88 -61.20
C ASN A 633 27.42 20.82 -62.16
N SER A 634 28.28 21.68 -61.62
CA SER A 634 28.92 22.74 -62.39
C SER A 634 30.44 22.81 -62.21
N ALA A 635 31.16 23.01 -63.30
CA ALA A 635 32.60 23.27 -63.31
C ALA A 635 32.92 24.47 -64.22
N SER A 636 33.99 25.21 -63.94
CA SER A 636 34.38 26.33 -64.82
C SER A 636 35.13 25.89 -66.08
N SER A 637 35.80 24.73 -66.06
CA SER A 637 36.62 24.28 -67.19
C SER A 637 36.15 22.95 -67.80
N TYR A 638 36.00 21.89 -67.00
CA TYR A 638 35.87 20.53 -67.52
C TYR A 638 35.00 19.62 -66.65
N GLY A 639 34.12 18.82 -67.26
CA GLY A 639 33.36 17.78 -66.56
C GLY A 639 32.52 18.36 -65.41
N GLY A 640 31.40 19.00 -65.76
CA GLY A 640 30.43 19.48 -64.79
C GLY A 640 29.92 18.35 -63.90
N GLY A 641 29.56 17.21 -64.48
CA GLY A 641 29.27 15.99 -63.73
C GLY A 641 30.57 15.28 -63.33
N VAL A 642 31.19 14.58 -64.28
CA VAL A 642 32.40 13.77 -64.07
C VAL A 642 33.58 14.30 -64.87
N TYR A 643 34.75 14.37 -64.23
CA TYR A 643 36.04 14.47 -64.91
C TYR A 643 36.93 13.31 -64.49
N ALA A 644 37.36 12.47 -65.45
CA ALA A 644 38.22 11.32 -65.17
C ALA A 644 39.55 11.40 -65.92
N THR A 645 40.66 11.15 -65.23
CA THR A 645 41.96 10.87 -65.84
C THR A 645 42.33 9.42 -65.62
N LEU A 646 42.44 8.66 -66.72
CA LEU A 646 42.71 7.22 -66.69
C LEU A 646 44.10 6.91 -67.23
N SER A 647 44.82 5.99 -66.61
CA SER A 647 46.09 5.49 -67.12
C SER A 647 46.25 3.97 -67.04
N GLY A 648 47.01 3.40 -67.97
CA GLY A 648 47.30 1.96 -67.99
C GLY A 648 46.05 1.10 -68.16
N THR A 649 45.78 0.25 -67.16
CA THR A 649 44.63 -0.67 -67.12
C THR A 649 43.45 -0.14 -66.30
N ALA A 650 43.46 1.13 -65.88
CA ALA A 650 42.37 1.76 -65.15
C ALA A 650 41.01 1.52 -65.84
N THR A 651 39.96 1.33 -65.04
CA THR A 651 38.61 1.06 -65.55
C THR A 651 37.58 2.08 -65.07
N TYR A 652 36.63 2.42 -65.93
CA TYR A 652 35.48 3.26 -65.62
C TYR A 652 34.22 2.60 -66.22
N ASP A 653 33.39 1.99 -65.38
CA ASP A 653 32.19 1.25 -65.79
C ASP A 653 30.95 1.86 -65.13
N VAL A 654 30.01 2.33 -65.94
CA VAL A 654 28.79 2.97 -65.44
C VAL A 654 27.56 2.37 -66.10
N ALA A 655 26.57 2.00 -65.30
CA ALA A 655 25.29 1.48 -65.75
C ALA A 655 24.13 2.18 -65.04
N SER A 656 23.01 2.42 -65.73
CA SER A 656 21.76 2.93 -65.10
C SER A 656 21.85 4.24 -64.30
N THR A 657 22.93 5.02 -64.39
CA THR A 657 23.07 6.36 -63.77
C THR A 657 22.59 7.46 -64.72
N ASP A 658 21.88 8.46 -64.20
CA ASP A 658 21.50 9.68 -64.96
C ASP A 658 22.57 10.78 -64.85
N PHE A 659 22.80 11.52 -65.93
CA PHE A 659 23.85 12.55 -66.01
C PHE A 659 23.30 13.92 -66.44
N SER A 660 22.11 14.27 -65.99
CA SER A 660 21.35 15.42 -66.50
C SER A 660 21.84 16.78 -65.94
N GLY A 661 21.50 17.91 -66.57
CA GLY A 661 21.72 19.25 -65.98
C GLY A 661 23.17 19.78 -65.85
N ASN A 662 24.18 18.93 -66.03
CA ASN A 662 25.57 19.28 -65.75
C ASN A 662 26.19 20.28 -66.76
N SER A 663 27.07 21.17 -66.27
CA SER A 663 27.75 22.18 -67.10
C SER A 663 29.26 22.30 -66.78
N PRO A 664 30.17 22.37 -67.78
CA PRO A 664 29.93 22.53 -69.22
C PRO A 664 29.72 21.21 -69.98
N TYR A 665 30.01 20.07 -69.35
CA TYR A 665 29.87 18.73 -69.92
C TYR A 665 29.40 17.78 -68.83
N SER A 666 28.60 16.77 -69.17
CA SER A 666 28.20 15.76 -68.19
C SER A 666 29.37 14.86 -67.81
N VAL A 667 30.15 14.38 -68.79
CA VAL A 667 31.30 13.51 -68.54
C VAL A 667 32.48 13.94 -69.42
N ARG A 668 33.70 13.97 -68.86
CA ARG A 668 34.94 14.11 -69.64
C ARG A 668 36.00 13.14 -69.15
N ILE A 669 36.37 12.20 -70.02
CA ILE A 669 37.45 11.25 -69.79
C ILE A 669 38.70 11.68 -70.57
N ALA A 670 39.85 11.69 -69.90
CA ALA A 670 41.17 11.97 -70.47
C ALA A 670 42.12 10.79 -70.17
N GLY A 671 42.96 10.42 -71.14
CA GLY A 671 44.00 9.40 -70.95
C GLY A 671 43.73 8.07 -71.66
N VAL A 672 44.36 7.00 -71.19
CA VAL A 672 44.31 5.65 -71.76
C VAL A 672 43.88 4.68 -70.66
N GLY A 673 42.71 4.07 -70.83
CA GLY A 673 42.12 3.09 -69.92
C GLY A 673 40.94 2.39 -70.61
N ASN A 674 40.26 1.52 -69.88
CA ASN A 674 39.05 0.86 -70.37
C ASN A 674 37.83 1.61 -69.81
N TYR A 675 36.84 1.88 -70.65
CA TYR A 675 35.59 2.45 -70.19
C TYR A 675 34.40 1.78 -70.87
N THR A 676 33.35 1.55 -70.10
CA THR A 676 32.11 0.91 -70.55
C THR A 676 30.92 1.70 -70.04
N TYR A 677 29.91 1.84 -70.90
CA TYR A 677 28.61 2.36 -70.53
C TYR A 677 27.60 1.23 -70.71
N GLY A 678 27.04 0.76 -69.60
CA GLY A 678 26.05 -0.31 -69.55
C GLY A 678 24.70 0.09 -70.15
N ALA A 679 23.78 -0.88 -70.24
CA ALA A 679 22.42 -0.61 -70.66
C ALA A 679 21.74 0.39 -69.71
N ALA A 680 20.94 1.32 -70.24
CA ALA A 680 20.15 2.31 -69.50
C ALA A 680 20.90 3.49 -68.84
N ALA A 681 22.22 3.65 -69.02
CA ALA A 681 22.88 4.93 -68.71
C ALA A 681 22.31 6.06 -69.58
N SER A 682 21.98 7.20 -68.96
CA SER A 682 21.20 8.29 -69.53
C SER A 682 22.06 9.56 -69.67
N PHE A 683 22.06 10.19 -70.85
CA PHE A 683 22.77 11.44 -71.09
C PHE A 683 21.81 12.49 -71.67
N ALA A 684 21.74 13.66 -71.04
CA ALA A 684 21.04 14.80 -71.59
C ALA A 684 21.94 15.50 -72.64
N CYS A 685 21.48 15.56 -73.88
CA CYS A 685 22.24 16.15 -74.98
C CYS A 685 21.83 17.62 -75.19
N ASP A 686 22.80 18.54 -75.24
CA ASP A 686 22.53 19.94 -75.53
C ASP A 686 22.61 20.25 -77.03
N SER A 687 22.40 21.53 -77.40
CA SER A 687 22.46 21.98 -78.80
C SER A 687 23.84 21.83 -79.48
N ALA A 688 24.88 21.48 -78.73
CA ALA A 688 26.24 21.21 -79.18
C ALA A 688 26.61 19.70 -79.21
N GLY A 689 25.65 18.80 -78.91
CA GLY A 689 25.75 17.34 -79.00
C GLY A 689 25.51 16.62 -77.67
N CYS A 690 25.34 15.28 -77.70
CA CYS A 690 25.53 14.47 -76.48
C CYS A 690 27.02 14.53 -76.15
N ARG A 691 27.41 15.21 -75.08
CA ARG A 691 28.81 15.41 -74.70
C ARG A 691 29.11 14.86 -73.33
#